data_AF-A0A516NLM3-F1
#
_entry.id   AF-A0A516NLM3-F1
#
_cell.length_a   1.000
_cell.length_b   1.000
_cell.length_c   1.000
_cell.angle_alpha   90.00
_cell.angle_beta   90.00
_cell.angle_gamma   90.00
#
_symmetry.space_group_name_H-M   'P 1'
#
loop_
_entity.id
_entity.type
_entity.pdbx_description
1 polymer ?
#
loop_
_entity_poly.entity_id
_entity_poly.type
_entity_poly.pdbx_seq_one_letter_code
_entity_poly.pdbx_strand_id
1 'polypeptide(L)'
;MKPTSAAAVFGLGAAVRFVTALAGDTVRAVRNEAAGRQIWARDGRAHIEARGVHHVDAPADYPAALRSAVGALDGVRWVAVNGILGDVIVDFDPERVNVARLSETVAHVEHEYAMTGRPRDRPLHPASFEPIFDELVALGGDLTGAVVGLVGRLAPPLSLPPESIAAVHAVDLIPGLRTGLDSRFGAVRVDAVLSLAGSAVSAASRNPLSALADAGLRAVELPAALARRHAWERRAAQLTTTARAAAAQAQPAPDARPTPLPPGPVQRYERKAGAVTVSAAALLLPVAGLTRAAGAIVIGAPRAADMGAAAYTAALARTLCDRGVLVRDPAALALLDRIDTVVIDAQVLVDAEGRLDPLTDAVLAAAHRVGRVVVAPRSSGLAERVGADDSLGGGPHLAASVRELQAQGHTVALIAGHNAPGLAAADCAIGILTDGRTPPWAADILCGPGLSEAWLLLRGCGAAGGNSARGVRLALLGSISGAVLGLLGPQRGACQRGTLPVGLAALAAVATGIWSVGALARQAPPAPSDSTPWHAMPVDEALAALGTGLPGLTDQQAAQRRTAPTDAAEPAETLWRATLSELDTPLTAPLAAGAGVSAASGSVFDAGLVSLVMMGNALLGAVQRTAAGRAVRRLAEIGSLQARLRRQGRESITPASELVVGDIVVLRAGDAVPADCRLLDADHLEVDESSLTGESLPVPKDPAPVDAAEVAERASMLYAGTDVVAGSGAAVVVAVGAETETGRSGRLADSGESASGESASGVAARLDDLPARRTRQRPHRAPGVRRTALPGRPGAAYRRRGGA
;
A
#
# COMPACT_ATOMS: atom_id res chain seq x y z
N MET A 1 -5.19 -45.60 -13.16
CA MET A 1 -6.12 -44.45 -13.24
C MET A 1 -7.18 -44.59 -12.16
N LYS A 2 -7.12 -43.78 -11.10
CA LYS A 2 -8.24 -43.49 -10.19
C LYS A 2 -8.13 -42.00 -9.81
N PRO A 3 -9.24 -41.24 -9.81
CA PRO A 3 -9.18 -39.79 -9.73
C PRO A 3 -9.04 -39.30 -8.28
N THR A 4 -8.31 -38.20 -8.19
CA THR A 4 -8.05 -37.32 -7.05
C THR A 4 -9.34 -36.80 -6.40
N SER A 5 -9.50 -37.14 -5.12
CA SER A 5 -10.39 -36.48 -4.16
C SER A 5 -9.52 -35.98 -3.01
N ALA A 6 -8.98 -34.76 -3.12
CA ALA A 6 -8.15 -34.16 -2.06
C ALA A 6 -8.23 -32.63 -1.93
N ALA A 7 -9.16 -31.94 -2.62
CA ALA A 7 -9.21 -30.46 -2.62
C ALA A 7 -10.47 -29.83 -1.99
N ALA A 8 -11.34 -30.59 -1.31
CA ALA A 8 -12.62 -30.06 -0.81
C ALA A 8 -12.92 -30.30 0.69
N VAL A 9 -11.97 -30.83 1.48
CA VAL A 9 -12.25 -31.27 2.87
C VAL A 9 -11.64 -30.36 3.96
N PHE A 10 -10.83 -29.34 3.60
CA PHE A 10 -10.13 -28.52 4.61
C PHE A 10 -10.87 -27.27 5.15
N GLY A 11 -12.07 -26.92 4.65
CA GLY A 11 -12.75 -25.68 5.06
C GLY A 11 -13.80 -25.83 6.16
N LEU A 12 -14.67 -26.84 6.06
CA LEU A 12 -15.89 -26.90 6.88
C LEU A 12 -15.63 -27.34 8.33
N GLY A 13 -14.71 -28.31 8.53
CA GLY A 13 -14.39 -28.83 9.86
C GLY A 13 -13.54 -27.90 10.72
N ALA A 14 -12.85 -26.93 10.10
CA ALA A 14 -12.14 -25.85 10.78
C ALA A 14 -13.12 -24.72 11.15
N ALA A 15 -14.04 -24.35 10.25
CA ALA A 15 -15.08 -23.36 10.51
C ALA A 15 -16.03 -23.77 11.66
N VAL A 16 -16.46 -25.04 11.71
CA VAL A 16 -17.33 -25.55 12.78
C VAL A 16 -16.60 -25.64 14.12
N ARG A 17 -15.32 -26.05 14.14
CA ARG A 17 -14.49 -26.03 15.35
C ARG A 17 -14.17 -24.61 15.83
N PHE A 18 -14.03 -23.68 14.89
CA PHE A 18 -13.84 -22.26 15.19
C PHE A 18 -15.10 -21.63 15.82
N VAL A 19 -16.28 -21.89 15.24
CA VAL A 19 -17.57 -21.41 15.78
C VAL A 19 -17.89 -22.03 17.16
N THR A 20 -17.53 -23.30 17.39
CA THR A 20 -17.71 -23.94 18.71
C THR A 20 -16.68 -23.50 19.74
N ALA A 21 -15.45 -23.15 19.35
CA ALA A 21 -14.45 -22.54 20.24
C ALA A 21 -14.82 -21.11 20.67
N LEU A 22 -15.61 -20.38 19.88
CA LEU A 22 -16.12 -19.05 20.23
C LEU A 22 -17.19 -19.08 21.35
N ALA A 23 -17.91 -20.17 21.57
CA ALA A 23 -19.16 -20.15 22.34
C ALA A 23 -19.06 -19.68 23.82
N GLY A 24 -17.89 -19.79 24.47
CA GLY A 24 -17.70 -19.35 25.87
C GLY A 24 -17.35 -17.86 26.02
N ASP A 25 -16.36 -17.40 25.25
CA ASP A 25 -15.84 -16.03 25.35
C ASP A 25 -16.68 -15.03 24.53
N THR A 26 -17.33 -15.50 23.46
CA THR A 26 -18.18 -14.67 22.58
C THR A 26 -19.45 -14.18 23.26
N VAL A 27 -20.05 -14.99 24.15
CA VAL A 27 -21.25 -14.57 24.90
C VAL A 27 -20.92 -13.47 25.92
N ARG A 28 -19.71 -13.47 26.52
CA ARG A 28 -19.27 -12.40 27.42
C ARG A 28 -18.84 -11.13 26.69
N ALA A 29 -18.14 -11.26 25.55
CA ALA A 29 -17.74 -10.11 24.73
C ALA A 29 -18.96 -9.37 24.14
N VAL A 30 -19.90 -10.10 23.54
CA VAL A 30 -21.15 -9.54 22.98
C VAL A 30 -22.02 -8.89 24.07
N ARG A 31 -22.06 -9.46 25.28
CA ARG A 31 -22.83 -8.91 26.40
C ARG A 31 -22.21 -7.64 27.02
N ASN A 32 -20.89 -7.48 26.97
CA ASN A 32 -20.21 -6.28 27.47
C ASN A 32 -20.22 -5.13 26.44
N GLU A 33 -20.13 -5.42 25.14
CA GLU A 33 -20.29 -4.40 24.07
C GLU A 33 -21.73 -3.87 23.98
N ALA A 34 -22.73 -4.68 24.34
CA ALA A 34 -24.13 -4.25 24.45
C ALA A 34 -24.38 -3.11 25.47
N ALA A 35 -23.43 -2.82 26.37
CA ALA A 35 -23.51 -1.73 27.36
C ALA A 35 -23.03 -0.36 26.82
N GLY A 36 -22.61 -0.26 25.55
CA GLY A 36 -22.29 1.04 24.92
C GLY A 36 -20.96 1.67 25.35
N ARG A 37 -20.01 0.86 25.86
CA ARG A 37 -18.59 1.22 26.12
C ARG A 37 -17.66 0.15 25.53
N GLN A 38 -16.60 0.55 24.82
CA GLN A 38 -15.59 -0.37 24.32
C GLN A 38 -14.62 -0.73 25.46
N ILE A 39 -14.52 -2.02 25.74
CA ILE A 39 -13.66 -2.54 26.80
C ILE A 39 -12.95 -3.78 26.27
N TRP A 40 -11.63 -3.75 26.34
CA TRP A 40 -10.80 -4.95 26.14
C TRP A 40 -10.09 -5.28 27.45
N ALA A 41 -10.11 -6.53 27.87
CA ALA A 41 -9.36 -6.96 29.04
C ALA A 41 -8.81 -8.38 28.87
N ARG A 42 -7.53 -8.58 29.21
CA ARG A 42 -6.85 -9.87 29.14
C ARG A 42 -5.61 -9.86 30.03
N ASP A 43 -5.32 -10.97 30.71
CA ASP A 43 -4.10 -11.18 31.50
C ASP A 43 -3.76 -10.05 32.50
N GLY A 44 -4.78 -9.55 33.21
CA GLY A 44 -4.62 -8.44 34.18
C GLY A 44 -4.38 -7.08 33.53
N ARG A 45 -4.62 -6.92 32.23
CA ARG A 45 -4.60 -5.65 31.53
C ARG A 45 -5.98 -5.29 31.01
N ALA A 46 -6.40 -4.04 31.18
CA ALA A 46 -7.67 -3.53 30.66
C ALA A 46 -7.46 -2.22 29.89
N HIS A 47 -8.10 -2.11 28.74
CA HIS A 47 -8.27 -0.89 27.97
C HIS A 47 -9.75 -0.51 28.03
N ILE A 48 -10.02 0.64 28.63
CA ILE A 48 -11.37 1.12 28.90
C ILE A 48 -11.52 2.46 28.19
N GLU A 49 -12.45 2.53 27.25
CA GLU A 49 -12.81 3.79 26.58
C GLU A 49 -13.10 4.89 27.63
N ALA A 50 -12.50 6.07 27.47
CA ALA A 50 -12.83 7.27 28.21
C ALA A 50 -13.31 8.37 27.26
N ARG A 51 -14.60 8.72 27.36
CA ARG A 51 -15.23 9.69 26.46
C ARG A 51 -14.56 11.06 26.59
N GLY A 52 -14.33 11.70 25.45
CA GLY A 52 -13.79 13.06 25.39
C GLY A 52 -12.28 13.18 25.64
N VAL A 53 -11.61 12.14 26.16
CA VAL A 53 -10.21 12.25 26.63
C VAL A 53 -9.20 12.44 25.48
N HIS A 54 -9.61 12.14 24.25
CA HIS A 54 -8.82 12.30 23.05
C HIS A 54 -8.92 13.68 22.38
N HIS A 55 -9.81 14.55 22.88
CA HIS A 55 -9.87 15.92 22.39
C HIS A 55 -9.03 16.86 23.24
N VAL A 56 -8.36 17.79 22.58
CA VAL A 56 -7.56 18.84 23.24
C VAL A 56 -8.41 19.85 24.00
N ASP A 57 -9.70 19.97 23.66
CA ASP A 57 -10.65 20.85 24.36
C ASP A 57 -11.20 20.23 25.66
N ALA A 58 -10.81 18.99 25.98
CA ALA A 58 -11.13 18.39 27.26
C ALA A 58 -10.48 19.19 28.42
N PRO A 59 -11.14 19.29 29.59
CA PRO A 59 -10.56 19.93 30.77
C PRO A 59 -9.17 19.37 31.07
N ALA A 60 -8.18 20.24 31.30
CA ALA A 60 -6.78 19.83 31.43
C ALA A 60 -6.51 18.89 32.61
N ASP A 61 -7.36 18.94 33.63
CA ASP A 61 -7.34 18.11 34.83
C ASP A 61 -8.06 16.77 34.65
N TYR A 62 -8.95 16.61 33.64
CA TYR A 62 -9.73 15.40 33.43
C TYR A 62 -8.88 14.12 33.24
N PRO A 63 -7.82 14.10 32.39
CA PRO A 63 -6.92 12.94 32.29
C PRO A 63 -6.21 12.62 33.62
N ALA A 64 -5.89 13.63 34.42
CA ALA A 64 -5.26 13.44 35.72
C ALA A 64 -6.27 12.88 36.75
N ALA A 65 -7.51 13.34 36.72
CA ALA A 65 -8.60 12.84 37.55
C ALA A 65 -8.90 11.36 37.25
N LEU A 66 -8.97 10.97 35.97
CA LEU A 66 -9.10 9.58 35.54
C LEU A 66 -7.97 8.71 36.09
N ARG A 67 -6.72 9.18 35.94
CA ARG A 67 -5.54 8.47 36.46
C ARG A 67 -5.60 8.32 37.98
N SER A 68 -5.97 9.37 38.71
CA SER A 68 -6.02 9.36 40.17
C SER A 68 -7.13 8.45 40.69
N ALA A 69 -8.34 8.55 40.13
CA ALA A 69 -9.50 7.79 40.58
C ALA A 69 -9.33 6.28 40.35
N VAL A 70 -8.86 5.89 39.16
CA VAL A 70 -8.63 4.47 38.84
C VAL A 70 -7.40 3.93 39.59
N GLY A 71 -6.34 4.73 39.71
CA GLY A 71 -5.12 4.34 40.44
C GLY A 71 -5.31 4.18 41.96
N ALA A 72 -6.37 4.76 42.53
CA ALA A 72 -6.70 4.63 43.95
C ALA A 72 -7.39 3.30 44.30
N LEU A 73 -7.77 2.48 43.32
CA LEU A 73 -8.41 1.20 43.56
C LEU A 73 -7.40 0.15 44.03
N ASP A 74 -7.72 -0.59 45.09
CA ASP A 74 -6.90 -1.71 45.56
C ASP A 74 -6.83 -2.80 44.48
N GLY A 75 -5.61 -3.25 44.18
CA GLY A 75 -5.32 -4.18 43.10
C GLY A 75 -4.87 -3.55 41.77
N VAL A 76 -4.89 -2.22 41.61
CA VAL A 76 -4.31 -1.56 40.43
C VAL A 76 -2.79 -1.38 40.62
N ARG A 77 -2.00 -1.96 39.71
CA ARG A 77 -0.52 -1.85 39.72
C ARG A 77 -0.05 -0.55 39.09
N TRP A 78 -0.62 -0.18 37.95
CA TRP A 78 -0.44 1.14 37.35
C TRP A 78 -1.59 1.49 36.40
N VAL A 79 -1.74 2.79 36.13
CA VAL A 79 -2.73 3.32 35.20
C VAL A 79 -2.11 4.38 34.31
N ALA A 80 -2.47 4.35 33.03
CA ALA A 80 -2.12 5.34 32.03
C ALA A 80 -3.39 5.84 31.34
N VAL A 81 -3.40 7.12 30.99
CA VAL A 81 -4.43 7.69 30.12
C VAL A 81 -3.77 7.95 28.78
N ASN A 82 -4.32 7.34 27.74
CA ASN A 82 -3.86 7.50 26.37
C ASN A 82 -4.84 8.40 25.63
N GLY A 83 -4.50 9.69 25.53
CA GLY A 83 -5.29 10.69 24.82
C GLY A 83 -5.26 10.56 23.30
N ILE A 84 -4.51 9.63 22.71
CA ILE A 84 -4.58 9.38 21.27
C ILE A 84 -5.61 8.29 20.98
N LEU A 85 -5.53 7.19 21.72
CA LEU A 85 -6.52 6.11 21.63
C LEU A 85 -7.86 6.51 22.25
N GLY A 86 -7.84 7.42 23.22
CA GLY A 86 -9.00 7.78 24.03
C GLY A 86 -9.31 6.75 25.12
N ASP A 87 -8.31 5.98 25.57
CA ASP A 87 -8.49 4.87 26.51
C ASP A 87 -7.77 5.15 27.85
N VAL A 88 -8.35 4.65 28.93
CA VAL A 88 -7.67 4.40 30.20
C VAL A 88 -7.12 2.99 30.16
N ILE A 89 -5.79 2.88 30.19
CA ILE A 89 -5.07 1.62 30.17
C ILE A 89 -4.65 1.29 31.60
N VAL A 90 -5.09 0.16 32.09
CA VAL A 90 -4.92 -0.26 33.48
C VAL A 90 -4.24 -1.61 33.51
N ASP A 91 -3.23 -1.72 34.36
CA ASP A 91 -2.61 -2.98 34.74
C ASP A 91 -3.00 -3.28 36.18
N PHE A 92 -3.66 -4.41 36.39
CA PHE A 92 -4.36 -4.74 37.63
C PHE A 92 -4.26 -6.23 37.96
N ASP A 93 -4.46 -6.54 39.23
CA ASP A 93 -4.61 -7.89 39.73
C ASP A 93 -6.08 -8.33 39.60
N PRO A 94 -6.40 -9.28 38.70
CA PRO A 94 -7.78 -9.71 38.48
C PRO A 94 -8.41 -10.43 39.67
N GLU A 95 -7.63 -10.86 40.66
CA GLU A 95 -8.14 -11.45 41.90
C GLU A 95 -8.65 -10.38 42.88
N ARG A 96 -8.15 -9.14 42.78
CA ARG A 96 -8.47 -8.04 43.71
C ARG A 96 -9.49 -7.05 43.15
N VAL A 97 -9.41 -6.74 41.85
CA VAL A 97 -10.31 -5.79 41.20
C VAL A 97 -10.79 -6.34 39.85
N ASN A 98 -12.09 -6.19 39.57
CA ASN A 98 -12.68 -6.63 38.32
C ASN A 98 -12.85 -5.47 37.33
N VAL A 99 -12.97 -5.81 36.05
CA VAL A 99 -13.12 -4.84 34.95
C VAL A 99 -14.40 -4.00 35.07
N ALA A 100 -15.47 -4.54 35.66
CA ALA A 100 -16.71 -3.80 35.86
C ALA A 100 -16.52 -2.62 36.81
N ARG A 101 -15.76 -2.81 37.90
CA ARG A 101 -15.43 -1.77 38.87
C ARG A 101 -14.53 -0.69 38.28
N LEU A 102 -13.54 -1.09 37.47
CA LEU A 102 -12.69 -0.14 36.72
C LEU A 102 -13.55 0.72 35.79
N SER A 103 -14.43 0.09 35.00
CA SER A 103 -15.34 0.78 34.06
C SER A 103 -16.31 1.73 34.76
N GLU A 104 -16.89 1.31 35.88
CA GLU A 104 -17.78 2.14 36.71
C GLU A 104 -17.04 3.39 37.24
N THR A 105 -15.78 3.23 37.64
CA THR A 105 -14.94 4.34 38.12
C THR A 105 -14.65 5.35 37.00
N VAL A 106 -14.34 4.88 35.78
CA VAL A 106 -14.18 5.76 34.62
C VAL A 106 -15.49 6.49 34.31
N ALA A 107 -16.63 5.78 34.35
CA ALA A 107 -17.95 6.37 34.12
C ALA A 107 -18.32 7.45 35.16
N HIS A 108 -17.89 7.27 36.41
CA HIS A 108 -18.10 8.25 37.48
C HIS A 108 -17.37 9.56 37.21
N VAL A 109 -16.08 9.48 36.84
CA VAL A 109 -15.28 10.66 36.48
C VAL A 109 -15.83 11.32 35.21
N GLU A 110 -16.23 10.55 34.19
CA GLU A 110 -16.89 11.11 33.00
C GLU A 110 -18.16 11.89 33.34
N HIS A 111 -18.93 11.45 34.33
CA HIS A 111 -20.13 12.13 34.77
C HIS A 111 -19.79 13.45 35.48
N GLU A 112 -18.81 13.44 36.37
CA GLU A 112 -18.30 14.63 37.08
C GLU A 112 -17.82 15.72 36.11
N TYR A 113 -17.14 15.32 35.04
CA TYR A 113 -16.63 16.22 34.00
C TYR A 113 -17.60 16.45 32.83
N ALA A 114 -18.85 15.98 32.92
CA ALA A 114 -19.89 16.13 31.90
C ALA A 114 -19.53 15.59 30.49
N MET A 115 -18.71 14.54 30.42
CA MET A 115 -18.21 13.94 29.16
C MET A 115 -19.14 12.88 28.55
N THR A 116 -20.17 12.43 29.29
CA THR A 116 -21.05 11.33 28.89
C THR A 116 -21.82 11.58 27.59
N GLY A 117 -22.15 12.83 27.28
CA GLY A 117 -22.94 13.22 26.10
C GLY A 117 -22.15 13.34 24.79
N ARG A 118 -20.81 13.23 24.80
CA ARG A 118 -20.02 13.36 23.58
C ARG A 118 -20.19 12.17 22.64
N PRO A 119 -20.24 12.40 21.31
CA PRO A 119 -20.34 11.32 20.33
C PRO A 119 -19.06 10.49 20.30
N ARG A 120 -19.17 9.25 19.82
CA ARG A 120 -18.01 8.42 19.48
C ARG A 120 -17.55 8.76 18.09
N ASP A 121 -16.41 9.41 17.99
CA ASP A 121 -15.81 9.88 16.74
C ASP A 121 -14.41 9.27 16.49
N ARG A 122 -14.08 8.17 17.20
CA ARG A 122 -12.80 7.47 17.10
C ARG A 122 -12.92 6.12 16.37
N PRO A 123 -11.82 5.62 15.77
CA PRO A 123 -11.78 4.27 15.22
C PRO A 123 -12.07 3.19 16.26
N LEU A 124 -12.68 2.09 15.81
CA LEU A 124 -12.93 0.90 16.63
C LEU A 124 -11.62 0.34 17.20
N HIS A 125 -11.62 -0.03 18.47
CA HIS A 125 -10.46 -0.64 19.10
C HIS A 125 -10.01 -1.89 18.31
N PRO A 126 -8.70 -2.10 18.05
CA PRO A 126 -8.23 -3.19 17.18
C PRO A 126 -8.66 -4.60 17.62
N ALA A 127 -8.89 -4.79 18.93
CA ALA A 127 -9.36 -6.04 19.52
C ALA A 127 -10.88 -6.14 19.71
N SER A 128 -11.67 -5.16 19.24
CA SER A 128 -13.14 -5.21 19.30
C SER A 128 -13.70 -6.45 18.60
N PHE A 129 -14.78 -7.00 19.15
CA PHE A 129 -15.43 -8.17 18.56
C PHE A 129 -16.51 -7.79 17.55
N GLU A 130 -17.08 -6.59 17.67
CA GLU A 130 -18.10 -6.03 16.78
C GLU A 130 -17.83 -6.28 15.28
N PRO A 131 -16.64 -5.95 14.70
CA PRO A 131 -16.38 -6.23 13.28
C PRO A 131 -16.38 -7.73 12.94
N ILE A 132 -15.89 -8.59 13.83
CA ILE A 132 -15.85 -10.04 13.58
C ILE A 132 -17.28 -10.60 13.58
N PHE A 133 -18.12 -10.13 14.50
CA PHE A 133 -19.52 -10.54 14.60
C PHE A 133 -20.31 -10.11 13.36
N ASP A 134 -20.18 -8.84 12.95
CA ASP A 134 -20.87 -8.31 11.78
C ASP A 134 -20.53 -9.10 10.52
N GLU A 135 -19.24 -9.39 10.30
CA GLU A 135 -18.76 -10.19 9.17
C GLU A 135 -19.27 -11.64 9.22
N LEU A 136 -19.36 -12.27 10.40
CA LEU A 136 -19.90 -13.62 10.56
C LEU A 136 -21.40 -13.68 10.26
N VAL A 137 -22.18 -12.71 10.76
CA VAL A 137 -23.63 -12.63 10.51
C VAL A 137 -23.89 -12.38 9.03
N ALA A 138 -23.16 -11.44 8.42
CA ALA A 138 -23.25 -11.15 6.99
C ALA A 138 -22.92 -12.39 6.14
N LEU A 139 -21.79 -13.06 6.40
CA LEU A 139 -21.39 -14.28 5.70
C LEU A 139 -22.45 -15.38 5.81
N GLY A 140 -23.00 -15.58 7.01
CA GLY A 140 -24.09 -16.54 7.23
C GLY A 140 -25.35 -16.21 6.42
N GLY A 141 -25.71 -14.93 6.37
CA GLY A 141 -26.81 -14.40 5.56
C GLY A 141 -26.60 -14.63 4.06
N ASP A 142 -25.41 -14.32 3.54
CA ASP A 142 -25.08 -14.44 2.12
C ASP A 142 -25.00 -15.91 1.66
N LEU A 143 -24.41 -16.80 2.47
CA LEU A 143 -24.39 -18.23 2.19
C LEU A 143 -25.80 -18.83 2.19
N THR A 144 -26.64 -18.44 3.16
CA THR A 144 -28.04 -18.85 3.20
C THR A 144 -28.78 -18.33 1.97
N GLY A 145 -28.56 -17.08 1.59
CA GLY A 145 -29.13 -16.48 0.39
C GLY A 145 -28.71 -17.17 -0.90
N ALA A 146 -27.44 -17.56 -1.02
CA ALA A 146 -26.93 -18.34 -2.15
C ALA A 146 -27.58 -19.72 -2.25
N VAL A 147 -27.74 -20.42 -1.12
CA VAL A 147 -28.39 -21.74 -1.04
C VAL A 147 -29.88 -21.63 -1.39
N VAL A 148 -30.60 -20.66 -0.80
CA VAL A 148 -32.01 -20.39 -1.11
C VAL A 148 -32.18 -20.01 -2.58
N GLY A 149 -31.26 -19.23 -3.15
CA GLY A 149 -31.28 -18.87 -4.57
C GLY A 149 -31.05 -20.07 -5.49
N LEU A 150 -30.18 -21.00 -5.11
CA LEU A 150 -29.90 -22.23 -5.87
C LEU A 150 -31.05 -23.24 -5.78
N VAL A 151 -31.56 -23.51 -4.57
CA VAL A 151 -32.66 -24.45 -4.30
C VAL A 151 -33.99 -23.90 -4.80
N GLY A 152 -34.20 -22.58 -4.68
CA GLY A 152 -35.37 -21.88 -5.17
C GLY A 152 -35.60 -22.04 -6.66
N ARG A 153 -34.58 -22.38 -7.47
CA ARG A 153 -34.76 -22.72 -8.90
C ARG A 153 -35.67 -23.93 -9.13
N LEU A 154 -35.86 -24.77 -8.12
CA LEU A 154 -36.71 -25.98 -8.17
C LEU A 154 -38.14 -25.73 -7.63
N ALA A 155 -38.44 -24.53 -7.11
CA ALA A 155 -39.73 -24.18 -6.50
C ALA A 155 -40.46 -23.04 -7.25
N PRO A 156 -41.80 -22.92 -7.12
CA PRO A 156 -42.57 -21.81 -7.73
C PRO A 156 -42.06 -20.44 -7.25
N PRO A 157 -42.00 -19.41 -8.11
CA PRO A 157 -41.47 -18.10 -7.77
C PRO A 157 -42.25 -17.44 -6.61
N LEU A 158 -41.53 -17.06 -5.55
CA LEU A 158 -42.01 -16.02 -4.64
C LEU A 158 -41.87 -14.69 -5.39
N SER A 159 -43.00 -14.09 -5.76
CA SER A 159 -43.04 -12.88 -6.57
C SER A 159 -42.63 -11.64 -5.77
N LEU A 160 -41.34 -11.45 -5.53
CA LEU A 160 -40.85 -10.13 -5.15
C LEU A 160 -40.67 -9.28 -6.41
N PRO A 161 -41.21 -8.04 -6.42
CA PRO A 161 -41.04 -7.16 -7.56
C PRO A 161 -39.55 -6.77 -7.73
N PRO A 162 -38.99 -6.78 -8.95
CA PRO A 162 -37.58 -6.43 -9.21
C PRO A 162 -37.18 -5.03 -8.74
N GLU A 163 -38.16 -4.16 -8.50
CA GLU A 163 -37.98 -2.83 -7.94
C GLU A 163 -37.32 -2.83 -6.55
N SER A 164 -37.49 -3.90 -5.77
CA SER A 164 -36.93 -4.00 -4.41
C SER A 164 -35.40 -4.06 -4.39
N ILE A 165 -34.76 -4.70 -5.40
CA ILE A 165 -33.29 -4.75 -5.53
C ILE A 165 -32.73 -3.38 -5.93
N ALA A 166 -33.38 -2.74 -6.90
CA ALA A 166 -32.96 -1.42 -7.38
C ALA A 166 -33.15 -0.33 -6.32
N ALA A 167 -34.15 -0.46 -5.44
CA ALA A 167 -34.35 0.47 -4.33
C ALA A 167 -33.16 0.48 -3.36
N VAL A 168 -32.60 -0.69 -3.02
CA VAL A 168 -31.43 -0.80 -2.13
C VAL A 168 -30.21 -0.15 -2.79
N HIS A 169 -29.90 -0.47 -4.05
CA HIS A 169 -28.76 0.12 -4.76
C HIS A 169 -28.92 1.59 -5.11
N ALA A 170 -30.16 2.08 -5.30
CA ALA A 170 -30.42 3.48 -5.58
C ALA A 170 -30.09 4.39 -4.39
N VAL A 171 -30.16 3.88 -3.15
CA VAL A 171 -29.76 4.62 -1.95
C VAL A 171 -28.27 4.96 -2.00
N ASP A 172 -27.43 4.02 -2.44
CA ASP A 172 -25.98 4.23 -2.52
C ASP A 172 -25.57 5.09 -3.73
N LEU A 173 -26.31 4.98 -4.84
CA LEU A 173 -26.02 5.73 -6.08
C LEU A 173 -26.49 7.18 -6.05
N ILE A 174 -27.41 7.54 -5.13
CA ILE A 174 -27.99 8.88 -5.02
C ILE A 174 -27.52 9.52 -3.70
N PRO A 175 -26.51 10.42 -3.75
CA PRO A 175 -25.90 10.97 -2.54
C PRO A 175 -26.92 11.62 -1.57
N GLY A 176 -27.92 12.33 -2.10
CA GLY A 176 -28.92 13.02 -1.27
C GLY A 176 -29.82 12.09 -0.45
N LEU A 177 -30.05 10.85 -0.91
CA LEU A 177 -30.82 9.85 -0.15
C LEU A 177 -29.98 9.26 0.98
N ARG A 178 -28.73 8.91 0.68
CA ARG A 178 -27.73 8.40 1.62
C ARG A 178 -27.53 9.38 2.79
N THR A 179 -27.22 10.64 2.52
CA THR A 179 -27.01 11.65 3.58
C THR A 179 -28.26 11.87 4.44
N GLY A 180 -29.45 11.77 3.84
CA GLY A 180 -30.72 11.89 4.56
C GLY A 180 -31.01 10.73 5.52
N LEU A 181 -30.56 9.51 5.18
CA LEU A 181 -30.68 8.34 6.06
C LEU A 181 -29.61 8.34 7.15
N ASP A 182 -28.37 8.64 6.77
CA ASP A 182 -27.24 8.69 7.71
C ASP A 182 -27.46 9.72 8.82
N SER A 183 -28.03 10.89 8.48
CA SER A 183 -28.37 11.94 9.46
C SER A 183 -29.52 11.58 10.41
N ARG A 184 -30.41 10.66 10.03
CA ARG A 184 -31.58 10.27 10.85
C ARG A 184 -31.34 9.04 11.70
N PHE A 185 -30.59 8.07 11.19
CA PHE A 185 -30.45 6.74 11.82
C PHE A 185 -29.02 6.42 12.26
N GLY A 186 -28.04 7.24 11.86
CA GLY A 186 -26.61 7.01 12.09
C GLY A 186 -26.01 6.06 11.04
N ALA A 187 -24.86 6.44 10.48
CA ALA A 187 -24.22 5.74 9.35
C ALA A 187 -24.03 4.22 9.57
N VAL A 188 -23.52 3.82 10.75
CA VAL A 188 -23.27 2.40 11.08
C VAL A 188 -24.55 1.55 11.05
N ARG A 189 -25.68 2.09 11.52
CA ARG A 189 -26.97 1.37 11.48
C ARG A 189 -27.54 1.29 10.07
N VAL A 190 -27.36 2.35 9.28
CA VAL A 190 -27.82 2.37 7.89
C VAL A 190 -27.06 1.31 7.08
N ASP A 191 -25.75 1.20 7.24
CA ASP A 191 -24.93 0.18 6.57
C ASP A 191 -25.34 -1.26 6.94
N ALA A 192 -25.52 -1.56 8.22
CA ALA A 192 -25.94 -2.89 8.66
C ALA A 192 -27.35 -3.27 8.14
N VAL A 193 -28.29 -2.31 8.15
CA VAL A 193 -29.66 -2.51 7.66
C VAL A 193 -29.67 -2.66 6.13
N LEU A 194 -28.90 -1.86 5.39
CA LEU A 194 -28.80 -1.97 3.94
C LEU A 194 -28.12 -3.28 3.53
N SER A 195 -27.09 -3.73 4.25
CA SER A 195 -26.44 -5.02 4.01
C SER A 195 -27.42 -6.18 4.22
N LEU A 196 -28.14 -6.20 5.34
CA LEU A 196 -29.15 -7.24 5.62
C LEU A 196 -30.31 -7.21 4.62
N ALA A 197 -30.78 -6.01 4.25
CA ALA A 197 -31.80 -5.84 3.22
C ALA A 197 -31.30 -6.36 1.86
N GLY A 198 -30.07 -6.03 1.48
CA GLY A 198 -29.42 -6.50 0.25
C GLY A 198 -29.29 -8.02 0.20
N SER A 199 -28.89 -8.67 1.31
CA SER A 199 -28.79 -10.14 1.41
C SER A 199 -30.17 -10.81 1.34
N ALA A 200 -31.19 -10.28 2.03
CA ALA A 200 -32.57 -10.80 1.99
C ALA A 200 -33.20 -10.66 0.60
N VAL A 201 -32.98 -9.52 -0.04
CA VAL A 201 -33.45 -9.21 -1.41
C VAL A 201 -32.71 -10.05 -2.45
N SER A 202 -31.42 -10.33 -2.25
CA SER A 202 -30.63 -11.25 -3.08
C SER A 202 -31.08 -12.71 -2.94
N ALA A 203 -31.35 -13.15 -1.71
CA ALA A 203 -31.87 -14.48 -1.41
C ALA A 203 -33.22 -14.73 -2.12
N ALA A 204 -34.10 -13.73 -2.10
CA ALA A 204 -35.42 -13.84 -2.68
C ALA A 204 -35.46 -13.62 -4.20
N SER A 205 -34.46 -12.93 -4.78
CA SER A 205 -34.33 -12.72 -6.24
C SER A 205 -33.70 -13.90 -7.01
N ARG A 206 -33.32 -14.98 -6.32
CA ARG A 206 -32.71 -16.20 -6.89
C ARG A 206 -31.46 -15.90 -7.73
N ASN A 207 -30.66 -14.93 -7.32
CA ASN A 207 -29.39 -14.60 -7.95
C ASN A 207 -28.21 -15.13 -7.10
N PRO A 208 -27.80 -16.41 -7.27
CA PRO A 208 -26.77 -17.00 -6.42
C PRO A 208 -25.40 -16.34 -6.63
N LEU A 209 -25.13 -15.74 -7.79
CA LEU A 209 -23.80 -15.19 -8.09
C LEU A 209 -23.49 -13.92 -7.31
N SER A 210 -24.47 -13.05 -7.07
CA SER A 210 -24.25 -11.86 -6.23
C SER A 210 -23.98 -12.28 -4.79
N ALA A 211 -24.79 -13.18 -4.24
CA ALA A 211 -24.61 -13.71 -2.90
C ALA A 211 -23.28 -14.48 -2.74
N LEU A 212 -22.85 -15.22 -3.77
CA LEU A 212 -21.53 -15.87 -3.77
C LEU A 212 -20.38 -14.87 -3.85
N ALA A 213 -20.53 -13.76 -4.57
CA ALA A 213 -19.53 -12.71 -4.61
C ALA A 213 -19.39 -12.05 -3.23
N ASP A 214 -20.52 -11.71 -2.59
CA ASP A 214 -20.54 -11.10 -1.25
C ASP A 214 -19.92 -12.07 -0.23
N ALA A 215 -20.38 -13.33 -0.21
CA ALA A 215 -19.80 -14.36 0.65
C ALA A 215 -18.29 -14.56 0.40
N GLY A 216 -17.85 -14.46 -0.86
CA GLY A 216 -16.45 -14.52 -1.25
C GLY A 216 -15.62 -13.38 -0.67
N LEU A 217 -16.14 -12.15 -0.68
CA LEU A 217 -15.49 -10.98 -0.07
C LEU A 217 -15.45 -11.12 1.47
N ARG A 218 -16.57 -11.49 2.09
CA ARG A 218 -16.68 -11.71 3.55
C ARG A 218 -15.73 -12.82 4.03
N ALA A 219 -15.49 -13.83 3.22
CA ALA A 219 -14.50 -14.89 3.49
C ALA A 219 -13.04 -14.39 3.52
N VAL A 220 -12.76 -13.19 3.00
CA VAL A 220 -11.45 -12.51 3.08
C VAL A 220 -11.42 -11.51 4.24
N GLU A 221 -12.49 -10.74 4.43
CA GLU A 221 -12.60 -9.72 5.49
C GLU A 221 -12.59 -10.32 6.90
N LEU A 222 -13.31 -11.43 7.11
CA LEU A 222 -13.36 -12.09 8.41
C LEU A 222 -11.96 -12.55 8.91
N PRO A 223 -11.16 -13.31 8.12
CA PRO A 223 -9.79 -13.62 8.51
C PRO A 223 -8.90 -12.39 8.74
N ALA A 224 -9.11 -11.29 8.01
CA ALA A 224 -8.36 -10.05 8.22
C ALA A 224 -8.71 -9.40 9.57
N ALA A 225 -10.00 -9.34 9.92
CA ALA A 225 -10.45 -8.85 11.22
C ALA A 225 -9.90 -9.69 12.38
N LEU A 226 -9.87 -11.02 12.23
CA LEU A 226 -9.26 -11.94 13.19
C LEU A 226 -7.75 -11.76 13.30
N ALA A 227 -7.05 -11.62 12.17
CA ALA A 227 -5.61 -11.39 12.15
C ALA A 227 -5.24 -10.07 12.85
N ARG A 228 -6.03 -9.00 12.63
CA ARG A 228 -5.88 -7.71 13.32
C ARG A 228 -6.01 -7.85 14.83
N ARG A 229 -7.04 -8.58 15.31
CA ARG A 229 -7.20 -8.85 16.75
C ARG A 229 -6.03 -9.64 17.31
N HIS A 230 -5.58 -10.70 16.64
CA HIS A 230 -4.42 -11.47 17.08
C HIS A 230 -3.13 -10.64 17.08
N ALA A 231 -2.93 -9.75 16.10
CA ALA A 231 -1.79 -8.84 16.06
C ALA A 231 -1.80 -7.89 17.27
N TRP A 232 -2.96 -7.33 17.62
CA TRP A 232 -3.13 -6.57 18.86
C TRP A 232 -2.78 -7.42 20.09
N GLU A 233 -3.36 -8.61 20.23
CA GLU A 233 -3.13 -9.48 21.40
C GLU A 233 -1.64 -9.85 21.57
N ARG A 234 -0.90 -10.05 20.47
CA ARG A 234 0.55 -10.28 20.51
C ARG A 234 1.35 -9.04 20.91
N ARG A 235 0.97 -7.86 20.43
CA ARG A 235 1.73 -6.60 20.64
C ARG A 235 1.31 -5.83 21.88
N ALA A 236 0.10 -6.05 22.41
CA ALA A 236 -0.45 -5.27 23.53
C ALA A 236 0.51 -5.26 24.73
N ALA A 237 1.05 -6.43 25.11
CA ALA A 237 2.01 -6.54 26.19
C ALA A 237 3.28 -5.69 25.97
N GLN A 238 3.79 -5.65 24.73
CA GLN A 238 4.99 -4.88 24.34
C GLN A 238 4.73 -3.37 24.33
N LEU A 239 3.57 -2.96 23.78
CA LEU A 239 3.21 -1.55 23.64
C LEU A 239 2.86 -0.88 24.98
N THR A 240 2.40 -1.67 25.95
CA THR A 240 1.89 -1.18 27.24
C THR A 240 2.67 -1.75 28.43
N THR A 241 3.97 -2.05 28.26
CA THR A 241 4.82 -2.60 29.33
C THR A 241 4.83 -1.76 30.61
N THR A 242 4.80 -0.44 30.46
CA THR A 242 4.83 0.53 31.57
C THR A 242 3.77 1.60 31.37
N ALA A 243 3.39 2.28 32.46
CA ALA A 243 2.50 3.44 32.39
C ALA A 243 3.02 4.53 31.44
N ARG A 244 4.35 4.70 31.36
CA ARG A 244 4.98 5.67 30.44
C ARG A 244 4.81 5.28 28.98
N ALA A 245 4.98 4.00 28.63
CA ALA A 245 4.80 3.51 27.27
C ALA A 245 3.32 3.56 26.84
N ALA A 246 2.41 3.26 27.77
CA ALA A 246 0.97 3.28 27.54
C ALA A 246 0.38 4.70 27.47
N ALA A 247 0.99 5.69 28.11
CA ALA A 247 0.50 7.07 28.12
C ALA A 247 0.79 7.80 26.80
N ALA A 248 -0.19 8.58 26.36
CA ALA A 248 -0.03 9.54 25.28
C ALA A 248 -0.91 10.77 25.56
N GLN A 249 -0.49 11.94 25.10
CA GLN A 249 -1.29 13.15 25.21
C GLN A 249 -2.25 13.25 24.04
N ALA A 250 -3.44 13.81 24.27
CA ALA A 250 -4.35 14.18 23.20
C ALA A 250 -3.64 15.13 22.24
N GLN A 251 -3.73 14.84 20.95
CA GLN A 251 -3.22 15.72 19.91
C GLN A 251 -4.39 16.55 19.36
N PRO A 252 -4.14 17.77 18.86
CA PRO A 252 -5.19 18.59 18.25
C PRO A 252 -5.94 17.73 17.26
N ALA A 253 -7.27 17.72 17.35
CA ALA A 253 -8.09 17.10 16.33
C ALA A 253 -7.57 17.64 14.99
N PRO A 254 -7.23 16.78 14.02
CA PRO A 254 -6.69 17.26 12.77
C PRO A 254 -7.65 18.31 12.23
N ASP A 255 -7.18 19.54 12.05
CA ASP A 255 -7.93 20.54 11.30
C ASP A 255 -8.48 19.88 10.03
N ALA A 256 -9.70 20.23 9.63
CA ALA A 256 -10.27 19.69 8.41
C ALA A 256 -9.22 19.85 7.30
N ARG A 257 -8.91 18.72 6.64
CA ARG A 257 -7.91 18.68 5.57
C ARG A 257 -8.14 19.89 4.65
N PRO A 258 -7.12 20.72 4.34
CA PRO A 258 -7.33 22.01 3.68
C PRO A 258 -8.09 21.91 2.36
N THR A 259 -7.93 20.78 1.67
CA THR A 259 -8.70 20.42 0.49
C THR A 259 -9.35 19.04 0.71
N PRO A 260 -10.47 18.71 0.03
CA PRO A 260 -11.00 17.36 0.00
C PRO A 260 -10.00 16.38 -0.62
N LEU A 261 -9.95 15.14 -0.12
CA LEU A 261 -9.04 14.13 -0.66
C LEU A 261 -9.29 13.90 -2.16
N PRO A 262 -8.23 13.86 -2.99
CA PRO A 262 -8.35 13.55 -4.42
C PRO A 262 -9.04 12.20 -4.63
N PRO A 263 -9.92 12.06 -5.64
CA PRO A 263 -10.57 10.78 -5.92
C PRO A 263 -9.56 9.81 -6.55
N GLY A 264 -9.50 8.58 -6.03
CA GLY A 264 -8.74 7.48 -6.61
C GLY A 264 -9.39 6.90 -7.86
N PRO A 265 -8.80 5.84 -8.46
CA PRO A 265 -9.31 5.23 -9.69
C PRO A 265 -10.77 4.75 -9.55
N VAL A 266 -11.10 4.08 -8.44
CA VAL A 266 -12.45 3.58 -8.16
C VAL A 266 -13.43 4.75 -8.01
N GLN A 267 -13.13 5.74 -7.17
CA GLN A 267 -14.06 6.85 -6.93
C GLN A 267 -14.29 7.73 -8.17
N ARG A 268 -13.28 7.85 -9.05
CA ARG A 268 -13.44 8.51 -10.36
C ARG A 268 -14.40 7.73 -11.26
N TYR A 269 -14.32 6.40 -11.22
CA TYR A 269 -15.23 5.54 -11.97
C TYR A 269 -16.64 5.58 -11.38
N GLU A 270 -16.82 5.43 -10.06
CA GLU A 270 -18.12 5.51 -9.39
C GLU A 270 -18.89 6.78 -9.74
N ARG A 271 -18.23 7.95 -9.68
CA ARG A 271 -18.86 9.24 -10.05
C ARG A 271 -19.36 9.25 -11.50
N LYS A 272 -18.61 8.66 -12.42
CA LYS A 272 -18.99 8.59 -13.84
C LYS A 272 -20.06 7.52 -14.07
N ALA A 273 -19.88 6.33 -13.51
CA ALA A 273 -20.78 5.19 -13.61
C ALA A 273 -22.15 5.55 -13.03
N GLY A 274 -22.20 6.16 -11.84
CA GLY A 274 -23.46 6.60 -11.23
C GLY A 274 -24.24 7.56 -12.12
N ALA A 275 -23.59 8.57 -12.69
CA ALA A 275 -24.24 9.51 -13.61
C ALA A 275 -24.76 8.83 -14.89
N VAL A 276 -23.96 7.92 -15.49
CA VAL A 276 -24.35 7.17 -16.68
C VAL A 276 -25.52 6.23 -16.40
N THR A 277 -25.45 5.49 -15.29
CA THR A 277 -26.44 4.49 -14.88
C THR A 277 -27.79 5.13 -14.55
N VAL A 278 -27.80 6.22 -13.79
CA VAL A 278 -29.02 6.99 -13.50
C VAL A 278 -29.64 7.55 -14.78
N SER A 279 -28.82 8.10 -15.69
CA SER A 279 -29.30 8.62 -16.98
C SER A 279 -29.90 7.52 -17.86
N ALA A 280 -29.24 6.36 -17.93
CA ALA A 280 -29.74 5.21 -18.67
C ALA A 280 -31.08 4.69 -18.09
N ALA A 281 -31.18 4.60 -16.77
CA ALA A 281 -32.42 4.19 -16.10
C ALA A 281 -33.57 5.18 -16.37
N ALA A 282 -33.31 6.49 -16.31
CA ALA A 282 -34.30 7.53 -16.58
C ALA A 282 -34.80 7.50 -18.04
N LEU A 283 -33.90 7.27 -19.00
CA LEU A 283 -34.25 7.14 -20.42
C LEU A 283 -35.05 5.86 -20.71
N LEU A 284 -34.75 4.77 -20.00
CA LEU A 284 -35.45 3.50 -20.14
C LEU A 284 -36.83 3.51 -19.48
N LEU A 285 -37.05 4.31 -18.44
CA LEU A 285 -38.29 4.33 -17.68
C LEU A 285 -39.56 4.54 -18.55
N PRO A 286 -39.64 5.55 -19.44
CA PRO A 286 -40.84 5.77 -20.27
C PRO A 286 -41.00 4.76 -21.41
N VAL A 287 -39.91 4.17 -21.93
CA VAL A 287 -39.93 3.31 -23.12
C VAL A 287 -40.01 1.82 -22.76
N ALA A 288 -39.36 1.43 -21.67
CA ALA A 288 -39.05 0.06 -21.33
C ALA A 288 -39.63 -0.37 -19.97
N GLY A 289 -40.25 0.56 -19.24
CA GLY A 289 -40.91 0.34 -17.96
C GLY A 289 -39.95 0.28 -16.77
N LEU A 290 -40.54 0.30 -15.57
CA LEU A 290 -39.83 0.35 -14.29
C LEU A 290 -38.86 -0.83 -14.11
N THR A 291 -39.21 -2.01 -14.59
CA THR A 291 -38.42 -3.23 -14.42
C THR A 291 -37.08 -3.19 -15.17
N ARG A 292 -37.05 -2.61 -16.37
CA ARG A 292 -35.80 -2.45 -17.15
C ARG A 292 -34.98 -1.25 -16.67
N ALA A 293 -35.63 -0.19 -16.22
CA ALA A 293 -34.96 0.92 -15.56
C ALA A 293 -34.25 0.47 -14.26
N ALA A 294 -34.94 -0.32 -13.43
CA ALA A 294 -34.37 -0.98 -12.24
C ALA A 294 -33.20 -1.91 -12.60
N GLY A 295 -33.34 -2.73 -13.65
CA GLY A 295 -32.26 -3.59 -14.13
C GLY A 295 -31.01 -2.82 -14.57
N ALA A 296 -31.18 -1.66 -15.23
CA ALA A 296 -30.05 -0.80 -15.61
C ALA A 296 -29.27 -0.29 -14.39
N ILE A 297 -29.96 0.05 -13.29
CA ILE A 297 -29.35 0.46 -12.02
C ILE A 297 -28.46 -0.65 -11.45
N VAL A 298 -28.99 -1.87 -11.36
CA VAL A 298 -28.25 -3.02 -10.81
C VAL A 298 -27.05 -3.39 -11.69
N ILE A 299 -27.21 -3.34 -13.02
CA ILE A 299 -26.15 -3.69 -13.98
C ILE A 299 -25.04 -2.64 -14.03
N GLY A 300 -25.39 -1.36 -13.88
CA GLY A 300 -24.47 -0.23 -13.96
C GLY A 300 -23.81 0.14 -12.64
N ALA A 301 -24.03 -0.63 -11.57
CA ALA A 301 -23.36 -0.43 -10.30
C ALA A 301 -21.88 -0.83 -10.40
N PRO A 302 -20.94 -0.04 -9.81
CA PRO A 302 -19.49 -0.24 -9.93
C PRO A 302 -18.96 -1.43 -9.10
N ARG A 303 -19.78 -2.45 -8.86
CA ARG A 303 -19.60 -3.50 -7.85
C ARG A 303 -18.25 -4.23 -7.91
N ALA A 304 -17.76 -4.55 -9.11
CA ALA A 304 -16.47 -5.24 -9.23
C ALA A 304 -15.28 -4.36 -8.83
N ALA A 305 -15.36 -3.04 -9.01
CA ALA A 305 -14.32 -2.12 -8.61
C ALA A 305 -14.23 -2.05 -7.08
N ASP A 306 -15.39 -1.90 -6.42
CA ASP A 306 -15.47 -1.76 -4.96
C ASP A 306 -15.08 -3.05 -4.26
N MET A 307 -15.62 -4.20 -4.70
CA MET A 307 -15.30 -5.50 -4.11
C MET A 307 -13.84 -5.90 -4.36
N GLY A 308 -13.28 -5.56 -5.51
CA GLY A 308 -11.86 -5.82 -5.80
C GLY A 308 -10.92 -4.99 -4.92
N ALA A 309 -11.27 -3.73 -4.65
CA ALA A 309 -10.52 -2.87 -3.73
C ALA A 309 -10.64 -3.35 -2.28
N ALA A 310 -11.85 -3.68 -1.82
CA ALA A 310 -12.10 -4.21 -0.47
C ALA A 310 -11.35 -5.54 -0.23
N ALA A 311 -11.41 -6.47 -1.20
CA ALA A 311 -10.71 -7.75 -1.11
C ALA A 311 -9.19 -7.59 -1.04
N TYR A 312 -8.63 -6.65 -1.81
CA TYR A 312 -7.20 -6.32 -1.76
C TYR A 312 -6.80 -5.78 -0.38
N THR A 313 -7.55 -4.80 0.13
CA THR A 313 -7.32 -4.19 1.44
C THR A 313 -7.40 -5.22 2.56
N ALA A 314 -8.42 -6.08 2.56
CA ALA A 314 -8.57 -7.15 3.54
C ALA A 314 -7.42 -8.18 3.47
N ALA A 315 -7.06 -8.63 2.26
CA ALA A 315 -5.95 -9.56 2.08
C ALA A 315 -4.60 -8.95 2.51
N LEU A 316 -4.36 -7.67 2.21
CA LEU A 316 -3.17 -6.95 2.63
C LEU A 316 -3.14 -6.76 4.14
N ALA A 317 -4.24 -6.32 4.75
CA ALA A 317 -4.38 -6.18 6.20
C ALA A 317 -4.03 -7.49 6.91
N ARG A 318 -4.57 -8.62 6.42
CA ARG A 318 -4.25 -9.95 6.95
C ARG A 318 -2.75 -10.25 6.85
N THR A 319 -2.16 -10.06 5.67
CA THR A 319 -0.73 -10.35 5.42
C THR A 319 0.19 -9.51 6.32
N LEU A 320 -0.14 -8.23 6.49
CA LEU A 320 0.57 -7.32 7.39
C LEU A 320 0.45 -7.80 8.85
N CYS A 321 -0.77 -8.11 9.30
CA CYS A 321 -1.03 -8.59 10.66
C CYS A 321 -0.34 -9.92 10.97
N ASP A 322 -0.34 -10.86 10.02
CA ASP A 322 0.36 -12.13 10.13
C ASP A 322 1.89 -11.95 10.24
N ARG A 323 2.43 -10.88 9.67
CA ARG A 323 3.83 -10.45 9.81
C ARG A 323 4.13 -9.64 11.07
N GLY A 324 3.12 -9.38 11.90
CA GLY A 324 3.27 -8.67 13.16
C GLY A 324 2.85 -7.20 13.12
N VAL A 325 2.64 -6.62 11.94
CA VAL A 325 2.16 -5.23 11.80
C VAL A 325 0.81 -5.08 12.48
N LEU A 326 0.64 -4.03 13.29
CA LEU A 326 -0.64 -3.73 13.90
C LEU A 326 -1.38 -2.67 13.08
N VAL A 327 -2.41 -3.09 12.36
CA VAL A 327 -3.33 -2.17 11.66
C VAL A 327 -4.33 -1.63 12.69
N ARG A 328 -4.12 -0.40 13.16
CA ARG A 328 -5.00 0.25 14.13
C ARG A 328 -6.29 0.70 13.44
N ASP A 329 -6.17 1.42 12.33
CA ASP A 329 -7.30 1.87 11.53
C ASP A 329 -7.28 1.22 10.13
N PRO A 330 -8.20 0.29 9.81
CA PRO A 330 -8.31 -0.29 8.49
C PRO A 330 -8.65 0.73 7.38
N ALA A 331 -9.26 1.87 7.73
CA ALA A 331 -9.61 2.90 6.75
C ALA A 331 -8.36 3.49 6.07
N ALA A 332 -7.22 3.54 6.77
CA ALA A 332 -5.96 4.00 6.19
C ALA A 332 -5.49 3.10 5.04
N LEU A 333 -5.75 1.78 5.12
CA LEU A 333 -5.41 0.85 4.03
C LEU A 333 -6.28 1.07 2.78
N ALA A 334 -7.50 1.58 2.94
CA ALA A 334 -8.37 1.92 1.82
C ALA A 334 -7.93 3.19 1.07
N LEU A 335 -6.97 3.95 1.62
CA LEU A 335 -6.39 5.14 0.98
C LEU A 335 -5.13 4.83 0.17
N LEU A 336 -4.61 3.60 0.23
CA LEU A 336 -3.34 3.24 -0.40
C LEU A 336 -3.30 3.48 -1.91
N ASP A 337 -4.42 3.33 -2.62
CA ASP A 337 -4.50 3.58 -4.07
C ASP A 337 -4.56 5.07 -4.44
N ARG A 338 -4.54 5.97 -3.45
CA ARG A 338 -4.64 7.43 -3.60
C ARG A 338 -3.39 8.17 -3.14
N ILE A 339 -2.50 7.51 -2.40
CA ILE A 339 -1.25 8.10 -1.92
C ILE A 339 -0.37 8.40 -3.12
N ASP A 340 0.07 9.65 -3.23
CA ASP A 340 0.97 10.15 -4.27
C ASP A 340 2.23 10.80 -3.68
N THR A 341 2.28 11.00 -2.36
CA THR A 341 3.40 11.60 -1.65
C THR A 341 3.69 10.82 -0.38
N VAL A 342 4.95 10.41 -0.22
CA VAL A 342 5.46 9.72 0.98
C VAL A 342 6.44 10.64 1.69
N VAL A 343 6.09 11.02 2.91
CA VAL A 343 6.97 11.77 3.82
C VAL A 343 7.63 10.79 4.78
N ILE A 344 8.95 10.86 4.90
CA ILE A 344 9.71 9.99 5.80
C ILE A 344 10.47 10.86 6.80
N ASP A 345 10.22 10.66 8.10
CA ASP A 345 11.03 11.27 9.14
C ASP A 345 12.44 10.68 9.10
N ALA A 346 13.44 11.53 8.95
CA ALA A 346 14.86 11.13 8.91
C ALA A 346 15.26 10.22 10.09
N GLN A 347 14.64 10.37 11.25
CA GLN A 347 14.96 9.54 12.42
C GLN A 347 14.61 8.06 12.26
N VAL A 348 13.70 7.69 11.36
CA VAL A 348 13.37 6.27 11.12
C VAL A 348 14.35 5.59 10.18
N LEU A 349 15.16 6.37 9.46
CA LEU A 349 16.16 5.87 8.51
C LEU A 349 17.51 5.59 9.18
N VAL A 350 17.64 5.83 10.48
CA VAL A 350 18.89 5.66 11.21
C VAL A 350 18.74 4.69 12.38
N ASP A 351 19.81 3.94 12.67
CA ASP A 351 19.93 3.08 13.84
C ASP A 351 20.22 3.89 15.11
N ALA A 352 20.38 3.20 16.25
CA ALA A 352 20.65 3.83 17.54
C ALA A 352 22.00 4.57 17.58
N GLU A 353 22.95 4.14 16.75
CA GLU A 353 24.28 4.69 16.57
C GLU A 353 24.32 5.85 15.55
N GLY A 354 23.19 6.17 14.90
CA GLY A 354 23.06 7.24 13.91
C GLY A 354 23.53 6.88 12.50
N ARG A 355 23.78 5.60 12.23
CA ARG A 355 24.09 5.07 10.89
C ARG A 355 22.80 4.77 10.14
N LEU A 356 22.82 4.79 8.82
CA LEU A 356 21.63 4.48 8.03
C LEU A 356 21.22 3.01 8.22
N ASP A 357 19.92 2.79 8.41
CA ASP A 357 19.33 1.44 8.46
C ASP A 357 19.61 0.75 7.12
N PRO A 358 20.08 -0.50 7.11
CA PRO A 358 20.40 -1.24 5.88
C PRO A 358 19.26 -1.38 4.87
N LEU A 359 18.00 -1.16 5.26
CA LEU A 359 16.85 -1.19 4.36
C LEU A 359 16.42 0.20 3.86
N THR A 360 17.18 1.25 4.19
CA THR A 360 16.90 2.64 3.79
C THR A 360 16.72 2.76 2.28
N ASP A 361 17.68 2.29 1.50
CA ASP A 361 17.64 2.36 0.02
C ASP A 361 16.42 1.62 -0.54
N ALA A 362 16.09 0.46 0.04
CA ALA A 362 14.95 -0.33 -0.38
C ALA A 362 13.61 0.36 -0.08
N VAL A 363 13.49 1.00 1.10
CA VAL A 363 12.29 1.76 1.48
C VAL A 363 12.12 2.97 0.57
N LEU A 364 13.20 3.70 0.27
CA LEU A 364 13.14 4.85 -0.62
C LEU A 364 12.80 4.44 -2.04
N ALA A 365 13.40 3.35 -2.55
CA ALA A 365 13.02 2.78 -3.83
C ALA A 365 11.53 2.39 -3.87
N ALA A 366 11.00 1.84 -2.78
CA ALA A 366 9.58 1.53 -2.68
C ALA A 366 8.71 2.79 -2.60
N ALA A 367 9.17 3.85 -1.92
CA ALA A 367 8.48 5.13 -1.81
C ALA A 367 8.42 5.88 -3.15
N HIS A 368 9.53 5.92 -3.91
CA HIS A 368 9.58 6.53 -5.24
C HIS A 368 8.63 5.84 -6.24
N ARG A 369 8.35 4.54 -6.07
CA ARG A 369 7.33 3.82 -6.85
C ARG A 369 5.89 4.22 -6.51
N VAL A 370 5.67 4.74 -5.31
CA VAL A 370 4.35 5.25 -4.90
C VAL A 370 4.14 6.66 -5.47
N GLY A 371 5.16 7.51 -5.39
CA GLY A 371 5.12 8.87 -5.92
C GLY A 371 6.26 9.72 -5.38
N ARG A 372 5.99 10.98 -5.07
CA ARG A 372 6.99 11.93 -4.57
C ARG A 372 7.48 11.52 -3.19
N VAL A 373 8.80 11.53 -2.99
CA VAL A 373 9.44 11.20 -1.70
C VAL A 373 10.00 12.46 -1.08
N VAL A 374 9.53 12.75 0.13
CA VAL A 374 9.99 13.89 0.92
C VAL A 374 10.63 13.38 2.19
N VAL A 375 11.88 13.73 2.43
CA VAL A 375 12.55 13.40 3.71
C VAL A 375 12.45 14.62 4.62
N ALA A 376 12.10 14.40 5.88
CA ALA A 376 11.97 15.46 6.88
C ALA A 376 13.16 15.42 7.86
N PRO A 377 14.33 15.98 7.50
CA PRO A 377 15.48 16.01 8.38
C PRO A 377 15.30 16.96 9.56
N ARG A 378 15.98 16.65 10.68
CA ARG A 378 16.16 17.59 11.80
C ARG A 378 17.43 18.44 11.69
N SER A 379 18.36 18.04 10.82
CA SER A 379 19.64 18.69 10.55
C SER A 379 19.99 18.59 9.05
N SER A 380 20.58 19.63 8.48
CA SER A 380 20.63 19.94 7.04
C SER A 380 21.42 18.98 6.13
N GLY A 381 22.03 17.89 6.63
CA GLY A 381 22.89 17.01 5.81
C GLY A 381 22.32 15.63 5.46
N LEU A 382 21.16 15.22 5.99
CA LEU A 382 20.66 13.84 5.80
C LEU A 382 19.76 13.67 4.57
N ALA A 383 19.08 14.73 4.11
CA ALA A 383 18.22 14.63 2.93
C ALA A 383 19.02 14.42 1.64
N GLU A 384 20.17 15.09 1.51
CA GLU A 384 21.06 15.01 0.35
C GLU A 384 21.74 13.63 0.26
N ARG A 385 22.08 13.04 1.41
CA ARG A 385 22.66 11.68 1.51
C ARG A 385 21.71 10.55 1.13
N VAL A 386 20.41 10.83 1.03
CA VAL A 386 19.34 9.83 0.95
C VAL A 386 18.58 9.92 -0.39
N GLY A 387 18.93 10.86 -1.27
CA GLY A 387 18.35 10.96 -2.61
C GLY A 387 16.85 11.28 -2.62
N ALA A 388 16.38 12.12 -1.68
CA ALA A 388 14.99 12.56 -1.62
C ALA A 388 14.67 13.62 -2.69
N ASP A 389 13.43 13.63 -3.22
CA ASP A 389 12.99 14.66 -4.18
C ASP A 389 12.96 16.06 -3.56
N ASP A 390 12.69 16.13 -2.25
CA ASP A 390 12.59 17.37 -1.48
C ASP A 390 12.89 17.15 0.00
N SER A 391 13.23 18.23 0.72
CA SER A 391 13.45 18.23 2.16
C SER A 391 12.56 19.26 2.86
N LEU A 392 11.82 18.82 3.87
CA LEU A 392 10.95 19.69 4.67
C LEU A 392 11.40 19.72 6.14
N GLY A 393 10.97 20.76 6.87
CA GLY A 393 11.30 20.90 8.29
C GLY A 393 10.75 19.75 9.14
N GLY A 394 11.63 18.92 9.70
CA GLY A 394 11.25 17.82 10.58
C GLY A 394 10.85 18.25 12.00
N GLY A 395 10.39 17.28 12.80
CA GLY A 395 10.03 17.49 14.21
C GLY A 395 8.73 18.29 14.41
N PRO A 396 8.72 19.42 15.16
CA PRO A 396 7.49 20.14 15.49
C PRO A 396 6.81 20.78 14.26
N HIS A 397 7.54 21.01 13.17
CA HIS A 397 7.02 21.58 11.93
C HIS A 397 6.38 20.55 10.99
N LEU A 398 6.55 19.26 11.27
CA LEU A 398 6.12 18.16 10.40
C LEU A 398 4.62 18.21 10.10
N ALA A 399 3.79 18.58 11.08
CA ALA A 399 2.36 18.75 10.86
C ALA A 399 2.05 19.87 9.86
N ALA A 400 2.72 21.02 9.96
CA ALA A 400 2.53 22.13 9.03
C ALA A 400 2.97 21.75 7.61
N SER A 401 4.09 21.05 7.48
CA SER A 401 4.58 20.53 6.19
C SER A 401 3.61 19.54 5.54
N VAL A 402 3.04 18.61 6.31
CA VAL A 402 1.99 17.70 5.82
C VAL A 402 0.76 18.48 5.35
N ARG A 403 0.34 19.51 6.10
CA ARG A 403 -0.80 20.37 5.71
C ARG A 403 -0.54 21.16 4.44
N GLU A 404 0.68 21.64 4.24
CA GLU A 404 1.07 22.35 3.03
C GLU A 404 0.96 21.44 1.80
N LEU A 405 1.46 20.20 1.89
CA LEU A 405 1.33 19.20 0.82
C LEU A 405 -0.14 18.86 0.54
N GLN A 406 -0.96 18.70 1.59
CA GLN A 406 -2.41 18.49 1.44
C GLN A 406 -3.12 19.69 0.82
N ALA A 407 -2.69 20.93 1.11
CA ALA A 407 -3.22 22.13 0.50
C ALA A 407 -2.87 22.23 -1.00
N GLN A 408 -1.72 21.70 -1.40
CA GLN A 408 -1.33 21.51 -2.80
C GLN A 408 -2.13 20.39 -3.50
N GLY A 409 -2.88 19.59 -2.75
CA GLY A 409 -3.75 18.54 -3.25
C GLY A 409 -3.16 17.13 -3.17
N HIS A 410 -2.02 16.93 -2.52
CA HIS A 410 -1.38 15.62 -2.37
C HIS A 410 -2.03 14.77 -1.27
N THR A 411 -2.10 13.46 -1.48
CA THR A 411 -2.50 12.48 -0.46
C THR A 411 -1.24 11.98 0.22
N VAL A 412 -1.08 12.33 1.49
CA VAL A 412 0.21 12.22 2.18
C VAL A 412 0.25 11.01 3.10
N ALA A 413 1.17 10.09 2.84
CA ALA A 413 1.60 9.07 3.80
C ALA A 413 2.78 9.59 4.60
N LEU A 414 2.78 9.40 5.92
CA LEU A 414 3.90 9.79 6.78
C LEU A 414 4.45 8.59 7.53
N ILE A 415 5.76 8.36 7.43
CA ILE A 415 6.50 7.36 8.20
C ILE A 415 7.28 8.04 9.32
N ALA A 416 6.99 7.71 10.59
CA ALA A 416 7.71 8.28 11.74
C ALA A 416 7.82 7.30 12.92
N GLY A 417 8.86 7.47 13.75
CA GLY A 417 9.16 6.58 14.89
C GLY A 417 8.68 7.11 16.25
N HIS A 418 7.94 8.21 16.28
CA HIS A 418 7.53 8.89 17.51
C HIS A 418 6.17 9.57 17.36
N ASN A 419 5.50 9.90 18.49
CA ASN A 419 4.21 10.60 18.52
C ASN A 419 4.32 12.08 18.10
N ALA A 420 4.77 12.34 16.87
CA ALA A 420 4.76 13.67 16.30
C ALA A 420 3.32 14.07 15.93
N PRO A 421 2.92 15.35 16.12
CA PRO A 421 1.65 15.87 15.60
C PRO A 421 1.48 15.67 14.09
N GLY A 422 2.59 15.48 13.35
CA GLY A 422 2.56 15.14 11.94
C GLY A 422 1.83 13.82 11.64
N LEU A 423 1.93 12.81 12.52
CA LEU A 423 1.23 11.53 12.33
C LEU A 423 -0.29 11.73 12.36
N ALA A 424 -0.82 12.50 13.31
CA ALA A 424 -2.25 12.80 13.35
C ALA A 424 -2.74 13.68 12.18
N ALA A 425 -1.85 14.43 11.52
CA ALA A 425 -2.19 15.27 10.37
C ALA A 425 -2.16 14.53 9.03
N ALA A 426 -1.45 13.40 8.94
CA ALA A 426 -1.26 12.62 7.71
C ALA A 426 -2.56 11.94 7.27
N ASP A 427 -2.71 11.71 5.96
CA ASP A 427 -3.85 10.95 5.43
C ASP A 427 -3.69 9.45 5.68
N CYS A 428 -2.44 8.97 5.76
CA CYS A 428 -2.08 7.62 6.18
C CYS A 428 -0.83 7.68 7.07
N ALA A 429 -0.98 7.40 8.36
CA ALA A 429 0.08 7.50 9.35
C ALA A 429 0.72 6.13 9.63
N ILE A 430 2.02 6.00 9.35
CA ILE A 430 2.81 4.77 9.49
C ILE A 430 3.81 4.98 10.62
N GLY A 431 3.65 4.22 11.70
CA GLY A 431 4.48 4.28 12.88
C GLY A 431 5.52 3.16 12.89
N ILE A 432 6.80 3.48 13.05
CA ILE A 432 7.84 2.48 13.28
C ILE A 432 8.09 2.35 14.79
N LEU A 433 8.00 1.14 15.33
CA LEU A 433 8.33 0.91 16.72
C LEU A 433 9.85 1.00 16.91
N THR A 434 10.28 1.72 17.95
CA THR A 434 11.68 1.81 18.34
C THR A 434 11.82 1.39 19.79
N ASP A 435 12.77 0.49 20.06
CA ASP A 435 12.98 -0.02 21.41
C ASP A 435 13.33 1.11 22.39
N GLY A 436 12.78 1.03 23.60
CA GLY A 436 12.99 2.03 24.66
C GLY A 436 12.28 3.38 24.44
N ARG A 437 11.57 3.59 23.33
CA ARG A 437 10.75 4.79 23.08
C ARG A 437 9.26 4.53 23.30
N THR A 438 8.51 5.61 23.52
CA THR A 438 7.04 5.52 23.57
C THR A 438 6.52 5.15 22.19
N PRO A 439 5.62 4.16 22.05
CA PRO A 439 5.03 3.78 20.77
C PRO A 439 4.38 4.99 20.07
N PRO A 440 4.47 5.09 18.72
CA PRO A 440 3.80 6.12 17.95
C PRO A 440 2.29 5.84 17.83
N TRP A 441 1.57 5.91 18.96
CA TRP A 441 0.13 5.72 19.08
C TRP A 441 -0.73 6.53 18.08
N ALA A 442 -0.23 7.66 17.57
CA ALA A 442 -0.89 8.46 16.52
C ALA A 442 -0.92 7.77 15.14
N ALA A 443 -0.15 6.70 14.93
CA ALA A 443 -0.13 6.00 13.67
C ALA A 443 -1.39 5.15 13.43
N ASP A 444 -1.85 5.10 12.18
CA ASP A 444 -2.91 4.21 11.73
C ASP A 444 -2.41 2.78 11.56
N ILE A 445 -1.14 2.64 11.22
CA ILE A 445 -0.46 1.37 11.00
C ILE A 445 0.85 1.36 11.79
N LEU A 446 1.00 0.41 12.71
CA LEU A 446 2.16 0.27 13.60
C LEU A 446 3.03 -0.91 13.13
N CYS A 447 4.15 -0.58 12.49
CA CYS A 447 5.20 -1.52 12.11
C CYS A 447 6.09 -1.87 13.32
N GLY A 448 6.66 -3.07 13.29
CA GLY A 448 7.68 -3.55 14.21
C GLY A 448 8.98 -2.75 14.11
N PRO A 449 10.02 -3.15 14.87
CA PRO A 449 11.32 -2.53 14.79
C PRO A 449 11.94 -2.73 13.40
N GLY A 450 12.59 -1.67 12.90
CA GLY A 450 13.22 -1.63 11.57
C GLY A 450 12.28 -1.28 10.42
N LEU A 451 12.82 -1.34 9.21
CA LEU A 451 12.17 -0.81 8.01
C LEU A 451 11.52 -1.86 7.08
N SER A 452 11.66 -3.16 7.39
CA SER A 452 11.16 -4.26 6.54
C SER A 452 9.64 -4.27 6.34
N GLU A 453 8.89 -4.04 7.41
CA GLU A 453 7.42 -3.98 7.38
C GLU A 453 6.93 -2.72 6.65
N ALA A 454 7.64 -1.59 6.81
CA ALA A 454 7.35 -0.34 6.10
C ALA A 454 7.60 -0.48 4.59
N TRP A 455 8.69 -1.14 4.20
CA TRP A 455 8.97 -1.48 2.80
C TRP A 455 7.82 -2.28 2.18
N LEU A 456 7.34 -3.33 2.86
CA LEU A 456 6.23 -4.14 2.37
C LEU A 456 4.94 -3.33 2.22
N LEU A 457 4.66 -2.42 3.15
CA LEU A 457 3.50 -1.55 3.09
C LEU A 457 3.57 -0.59 1.88
N LEU A 458 4.72 0.01 1.62
CA LEU A 458 4.94 0.88 0.44
C LEU A 458 4.81 0.10 -0.88
N ARG A 459 5.31 -1.14 -0.92
CA ARG A 459 5.08 -2.04 -2.06
C ARG A 459 3.59 -2.36 -2.25
N GLY A 460 2.87 -2.55 -1.15
CA GLY A 460 1.42 -2.69 -1.13
C GLY A 460 0.69 -1.44 -1.61
N CYS A 461 1.24 -0.26 -1.34
CA CYS A 461 0.72 1.02 -1.83
C CYS A 461 0.80 1.11 -3.37
N GLY A 462 1.98 0.86 -3.94
CA GLY A 462 2.16 0.87 -5.41
C GLY A 462 1.29 -0.17 -6.12
N ALA A 463 1.07 -1.34 -5.51
CA ALA A 463 0.21 -2.39 -6.07
C ALA A 463 -1.30 -2.10 -5.92
N ALA A 464 -1.71 -1.30 -4.93
CA ALA A 464 -3.11 -0.95 -4.71
C ALA A 464 -3.71 -0.19 -5.91
N GLY A 465 -2.98 0.78 -6.45
CA GLY A 465 -3.40 1.53 -7.64
C GLY A 465 -3.63 0.63 -8.86
N GLY A 466 -2.72 -0.32 -9.10
CA GLY A 466 -2.86 -1.31 -10.16
C GLY A 466 -4.06 -2.25 -9.96
N ASN A 467 -4.35 -2.64 -8.72
CA ASN A 467 -5.53 -3.45 -8.39
C ASN A 467 -6.83 -2.67 -8.63
N SER A 468 -6.92 -1.43 -8.12
CA SER A 468 -8.06 -0.54 -8.34
C SER A 468 -8.34 -0.33 -9.83
N ALA A 469 -7.29 -0.10 -10.65
CA ALA A 469 -7.42 0.04 -12.10
C ALA A 469 -7.93 -1.23 -12.79
N ARG A 470 -7.48 -2.42 -12.38
CA ARG A 470 -8.02 -3.71 -12.87
C ARG A 470 -9.48 -3.90 -12.46
N GLY A 471 -9.84 -3.59 -11.22
CA GLY A 471 -11.22 -3.65 -10.71
C GLY A 471 -12.18 -2.76 -11.53
N VAL A 472 -11.75 -1.54 -11.87
CA VAL A 472 -12.51 -0.63 -12.75
C VAL A 472 -12.70 -1.21 -14.15
N ARG A 473 -11.65 -1.81 -14.74
CA ARG A 473 -11.76 -2.47 -16.07
C ARG A 473 -12.74 -3.64 -16.04
N LEU A 474 -12.68 -4.47 -15.01
CA LEU A 474 -13.61 -5.59 -14.82
C LEU A 474 -15.05 -5.10 -14.61
N ALA A 475 -15.26 -4.05 -13.82
CA ALA A 475 -16.57 -3.44 -13.62
C ALA A 475 -17.16 -2.93 -14.93
N LEU A 476 -16.37 -2.19 -15.71
CA LEU A 476 -16.79 -1.67 -17.01
C LEU A 476 -17.17 -2.79 -17.99
N LEU A 477 -16.37 -3.85 -18.06
CA LEU A 477 -16.67 -5.03 -18.89
C LEU A 477 -17.95 -5.74 -18.42
N GLY A 478 -18.06 -5.98 -17.12
CA GLY A 478 -19.23 -6.61 -16.50
C GLY A 478 -20.52 -5.83 -16.78
N SER A 479 -20.49 -4.50 -16.62
CA SER A 479 -21.64 -3.63 -16.88
C SER A 479 -22.00 -3.54 -18.36
N ILE A 480 -21.02 -3.46 -19.27
CA ILE A 480 -21.29 -3.45 -20.72
C ILE A 480 -21.91 -4.77 -21.16
N SER A 481 -21.29 -5.90 -20.80
CA SER A 481 -21.82 -7.23 -21.12
C SER A 481 -23.19 -7.45 -20.47
N GLY A 482 -23.37 -7.00 -19.23
CA GLY A 482 -24.63 -7.04 -18.52
C GLY A 482 -25.72 -6.22 -19.20
N ALA A 483 -25.40 -5.03 -19.68
CA ALA A 483 -26.34 -4.16 -20.40
C ALA A 483 -26.77 -4.79 -21.72
N VAL A 484 -25.84 -5.38 -22.48
CA VAL A 484 -26.14 -6.08 -23.73
C VAL A 484 -27.05 -7.28 -23.47
N LEU A 485 -26.70 -8.16 -22.54
CA LEU A 485 -27.48 -9.38 -22.28
C LEU A 485 -28.82 -9.09 -21.59
N GLY A 486 -28.85 -8.09 -20.72
CA GLY A 486 -30.03 -7.75 -19.93
C GLY A 486 -31.02 -6.84 -20.66
N LEU A 487 -30.55 -5.80 -21.35
CA LEU A 487 -31.43 -4.80 -21.96
C LEU A 487 -31.84 -5.13 -23.40
N LEU A 488 -30.97 -5.78 -24.19
CA LEU A 488 -31.25 -6.10 -25.60
C LEU A 488 -31.90 -7.48 -25.81
N GLY A 489 -32.01 -8.31 -24.78
CA GLY A 489 -32.60 -9.64 -24.88
C GLY A 489 -34.09 -9.74 -24.51
N PRO A 490 -34.67 -10.96 -24.54
CA PRO A 490 -36.07 -11.22 -24.14
C PRO A 490 -36.43 -10.68 -22.75
N GLN A 491 -37.66 -10.16 -22.61
CA GLN A 491 -38.16 -9.57 -21.35
C GLN A 491 -38.11 -10.55 -20.17
N ARG A 492 -38.43 -11.83 -20.40
CA ARG A 492 -38.34 -12.87 -19.38
C ARG A 492 -36.87 -13.19 -19.07
N GLY A 493 -36.48 -13.05 -17.81
CA GLY A 493 -35.11 -13.32 -17.35
C GLY A 493 -34.08 -12.26 -17.78
N ALA A 494 -34.52 -11.10 -18.28
CA ALA A 494 -33.65 -9.96 -18.65
C ALA A 494 -32.71 -9.56 -17.50
N CYS A 495 -33.25 -9.35 -16.30
CA CYS A 495 -32.44 -8.99 -15.13
C CYS A 495 -31.40 -10.07 -14.79
N GLN A 496 -31.81 -11.34 -14.72
CA GLN A 496 -30.91 -12.46 -14.41
C GLN A 496 -29.76 -12.63 -15.42
N ARG A 497 -30.03 -12.42 -16.72
CA ARG A 497 -29.00 -12.48 -17.77
C ARG A 497 -28.05 -11.29 -17.72
N GLY A 498 -28.54 -10.10 -17.33
CA GLY A 498 -27.74 -8.90 -17.18
C GLY A 498 -26.87 -8.87 -15.92
N THR A 499 -27.32 -9.47 -14.82
CA THR A 499 -26.55 -9.53 -13.57
C THR A 499 -25.44 -10.59 -13.58
N LEU A 500 -25.51 -11.57 -14.48
CA LEU A 500 -24.56 -12.68 -14.58
C LEU A 500 -23.12 -12.20 -14.88
N PRO A 501 -22.87 -11.38 -15.92
CA PRO A 501 -21.54 -10.85 -16.18
C PRO A 501 -21.02 -9.94 -15.07
N VAL A 502 -21.89 -9.15 -14.44
CA VAL A 502 -21.54 -8.26 -13.33
C VAL A 502 -21.07 -9.05 -12.11
N GLY A 503 -21.80 -10.13 -11.75
CA GLY A 503 -21.40 -11.03 -10.67
C GLY A 503 -20.10 -11.79 -10.94
N LEU A 504 -19.89 -12.25 -12.18
CA LEU A 504 -18.62 -12.88 -12.58
C LEU A 504 -17.44 -11.89 -12.53
N ALA A 505 -17.65 -10.66 -12.99
CA ALA A 505 -16.64 -9.60 -12.90
C ALA A 505 -16.29 -9.29 -11.44
N ALA A 506 -17.27 -9.26 -10.54
CA ALA A 506 -17.05 -9.07 -9.11
C ALA A 506 -16.24 -10.22 -8.48
N LEU A 507 -16.58 -11.48 -8.76
CA LEU A 507 -15.81 -12.64 -8.31
C LEU A 507 -14.38 -12.62 -8.85
N ALA A 508 -14.20 -12.28 -10.13
CA ALA A 508 -12.88 -12.14 -10.73
C ALA A 508 -12.07 -11.03 -10.05
N ALA A 509 -12.70 -9.89 -9.75
CA ALA A 509 -12.05 -8.76 -9.07
C ALA A 509 -11.58 -9.15 -7.66
N VAL A 510 -12.44 -9.82 -6.87
CA VAL A 510 -12.09 -10.37 -5.56
C VAL A 510 -10.89 -11.33 -5.67
N ALA A 511 -10.95 -12.27 -6.62
CA ALA A 511 -9.87 -13.23 -6.83
C ALA A 511 -8.53 -12.56 -7.22
N THR A 512 -8.57 -11.57 -8.12
CA THR A 512 -7.38 -10.80 -8.50
C THR A 512 -6.82 -9.96 -7.36
N GLY A 513 -7.69 -9.40 -6.50
CA GLY A 513 -7.30 -8.69 -5.29
C GLY A 513 -6.50 -9.59 -4.35
N ILE A 514 -7.04 -10.77 -4.02
CA ILE A 514 -6.35 -11.78 -3.19
C ILE A 514 -5.03 -12.22 -3.82
N TRP A 515 -5.03 -12.52 -5.12
CA TRP A 515 -3.85 -13.04 -5.81
C TRP A 515 -2.71 -12.03 -5.87
N SER A 516 -3.03 -10.75 -6.09
CA SER A 516 -2.03 -9.67 -6.12
C SER A 516 -1.32 -9.49 -4.78
N VAL A 517 -2.05 -9.59 -3.66
CA VAL A 517 -1.43 -9.60 -2.33
C VAL A 517 -0.64 -10.88 -2.09
N GLY A 518 -1.14 -12.04 -2.52
CA GLY A 518 -0.39 -13.29 -2.42
C GLY A 518 0.94 -13.28 -3.18
N ALA A 519 1.02 -12.55 -4.30
CA ALA A 519 2.27 -12.31 -5.01
C ALA A 519 3.23 -11.42 -4.21
N LEU A 520 2.73 -10.33 -3.60
CA LEU A 520 3.52 -9.46 -2.70
C LEU A 520 4.00 -10.22 -1.46
N ALA A 521 3.15 -11.05 -0.86
CA ALA A 521 3.46 -11.81 0.34
C ALA A 521 4.62 -12.80 0.13
N ARG A 522 4.82 -13.31 -1.09
CA ARG A 522 5.92 -14.23 -1.42
C ARG A 522 7.26 -13.54 -1.67
N GLN A 523 7.28 -12.21 -1.77
CA GLN A 523 8.53 -11.48 -1.92
C GLN A 523 9.28 -11.51 -0.58
N ALA A 524 10.54 -11.94 -0.63
CA ALA A 524 11.43 -11.81 0.51
C ALA A 524 11.75 -10.31 0.71
N PRO A 525 11.93 -9.85 1.96
CA PRO A 525 12.51 -8.54 2.19
C PRO A 525 13.84 -8.44 1.44
N PRO A 526 14.18 -7.26 0.88
CA PRO A 526 15.43 -7.08 0.18
C PRO A 526 16.60 -7.36 1.11
N ALA A 527 17.72 -7.79 0.53
CA ALA A 527 18.95 -7.92 1.30
C ALA A 527 19.29 -6.53 1.90
N PRO A 528 19.66 -6.47 3.18
CA PRO A 528 20.09 -5.23 3.80
C PRO A 528 21.37 -4.73 3.11
N SER A 529 21.39 -3.48 2.65
CA SER A 529 22.58 -2.86 2.04
C SER A 529 23.64 -2.60 3.11
N ASP A 530 24.90 -2.87 2.79
CA ASP A 530 26.01 -2.63 3.71
C ASP A 530 26.33 -1.12 3.76
N SER A 531 26.00 -0.48 4.89
CA SER A 531 26.26 0.95 5.13
C SER A 531 27.61 1.22 5.79
N THR A 532 28.51 0.23 5.81
CA THR A 532 29.84 0.35 6.41
C THR A 532 30.65 1.46 5.71
N PRO A 533 31.21 2.45 6.46
CA PRO A 533 31.94 3.57 5.88
C PRO A 533 33.37 3.18 5.50
N TRP A 534 33.52 2.29 4.52
CA TRP A 534 34.83 1.75 4.08
C TRP A 534 35.85 2.85 3.77
N HIS A 535 35.40 3.96 3.18
CA HIS A 535 36.21 5.13 2.82
C HIS A 535 36.91 5.79 4.03
N ALA A 536 36.28 5.77 5.20
CA ALA A 536 36.78 6.36 6.44
C ALA A 536 37.61 5.37 7.28
N MET A 537 37.68 4.11 6.87
CA MET A 537 38.42 3.08 7.61
C MET A 537 39.91 3.05 7.22
N PRO A 538 40.82 2.90 8.20
CA PRO A 538 42.19 2.48 7.96
C PRO A 538 42.24 1.12 7.26
N VAL A 539 43.28 0.91 6.45
CA VAL A 539 43.45 -0.32 5.63
C VAL A 539 43.41 -1.58 6.50
N ASP A 540 44.10 -1.59 7.64
CA ASP A 540 44.15 -2.75 8.53
C ASP A 540 42.77 -3.10 9.12
N GLU A 541 41.97 -2.08 9.44
CA GLU A 541 40.61 -2.26 9.97
C GLU A 541 39.66 -2.77 8.89
N ALA A 542 39.77 -2.24 7.67
CA ALA A 542 38.98 -2.73 6.53
C ALA A 542 39.29 -4.21 6.22
N LEU A 543 40.56 -4.60 6.22
CA LEU A 543 40.98 -5.99 6.03
C LEU A 543 40.48 -6.90 7.15
N ALA A 544 40.56 -6.44 8.41
CA ALA A 544 40.06 -7.17 9.58
C ALA A 544 38.53 -7.35 9.54
N ALA A 545 37.78 -6.30 9.22
CA ALA A 545 36.31 -6.34 9.08
C ALA A 545 35.87 -7.30 7.98
N LEU A 546 36.61 -7.36 6.86
CA LEU A 546 36.37 -8.30 5.76
C LEU A 546 36.95 -9.71 6.02
N GLY A 547 37.65 -9.92 7.14
CA GLY A 547 38.31 -11.19 7.47
C GLY A 547 39.27 -11.67 6.37
N THR A 548 40.01 -10.75 5.75
CA THR A 548 40.98 -10.99 4.68
C THR A 548 42.32 -10.35 5.04
N GLY A 549 43.36 -10.58 4.23
CA GLY A 549 44.70 -10.01 4.47
C GLY A 549 45.38 -9.64 3.17
N LEU A 550 46.52 -8.94 3.23
CA LEU A 550 47.25 -8.46 2.04
C LEU A 550 47.56 -9.53 0.97
N PRO A 551 47.84 -10.81 1.31
CA PRO A 551 47.99 -11.88 0.31
C PRO A 551 46.68 -12.23 -0.43
N GLY A 552 45.53 -11.81 0.07
CA GLY A 552 44.20 -12.13 -0.46
C GLY A 552 43.63 -13.45 0.07
N LEU A 553 42.38 -13.73 -0.29
CA LEU A 553 41.64 -14.91 0.15
C LEU A 553 42.23 -16.22 -0.38
N THR A 554 41.83 -17.33 0.25
CA THR A 554 42.00 -18.68 -0.32
C THR A 554 40.83 -19.03 -1.23
N ASP A 555 41.03 -19.94 -2.20
CA ASP A 555 39.95 -20.37 -3.10
C ASP A 555 38.77 -21.01 -2.35
N GLN A 556 39.04 -21.67 -1.21
CA GLN A 556 37.99 -22.24 -0.37
C GLN A 556 37.16 -21.15 0.32
N GLN A 557 37.80 -20.11 0.87
CA GLN A 557 37.10 -18.97 1.46
C GLN A 557 36.30 -18.21 0.40
N ALA A 558 36.86 -18.04 -0.80
CA ALA A 558 36.15 -17.40 -1.90
C ALA A 558 34.92 -18.22 -2.32
N ALA A 559 35.05 -19.55 -2.43
CA ALA A 559 33.93 -20.42 -2.74
C ALA A 559 32.83 -20.40 -1.65
N GLN A 560 33.20 -20.24 -0.38
CA GLN A 560 32.25 -20.09 0.73
C GLN A 560 31.54 -18.73 0.72
N ARG A 561 32.23 -17.67 0.28
CA ARG A 561 31.71 -16.30 0.18
C ARG A 561 30.97 -16.02 -1.12
N ARG A 562 31.00 -16.94 -2.09
CA ARG A 562 30.17 -16.82 -3.29
C ARG A 562 28.71 -16.83 -2.86
N THR A 563 28.13 -15.65 -2.83
CA THR A 563 26.70 -15.47 -2.99
C THR A 563 26.31 -16.16 -4.29
N ALA A 564 25.20 -16.92 -4.27
CA ALA A 564 24.62 -17.43 -5.50
C ALA A 564 24.53 -16.28 -6.52
N PRO A 565 24.79 -16.52 -7.82
CA PRO A 565 24.83 -15.45 -8.82
C PRO A 565 23.63 -14.51 -8.62
N THR A 566 23.89 -13.22 -8.45
CA THR A 566 22.83 -12.21 -8.26
C THR A 566 21.93 -12.10 -9.49
N ASP A 567 22.40 -12.61 -10.64
CA ASP A 567 21.57 -13.15 -11.69
C ASP A 567 20.93 -14.48 -11.25
N ALA A 568 20.16 -14.45 -10.16
CA ALA A 568 19.11 -15.43 -9.99
C ALA A 568 18.16 -15.13 -11.13
N ALA A 569 18.42 -15.78 -12.27
CA ALA A 569 17.70 -15.63 -13.51
C ALA A 569 16.24 -15.43 -13.15
N GLU A 570 15.73 -14.21 -13.40
CA GLU A 570 14.31 -13.87 -13.37
C GLU A 570 13.57 -15.14 -13.81
N PRO A 571 12.83 -15.81 -12.90
CA PRO A 571 12.46 -17.21 -13.09
C PRO A 571 11.74 -17.29 -14.42
N ALA A 572 12.39 -17.89 -15.41
CA ALA A 572 12.06 -17.73 -16.81
C ALA A 572 10.54 -17.76 -16.94
N GLU A 573 9.94 -16.63 -17.33
CA GLU A 573 8.49 -16.56 -17.42
C GLU A 573 8.05 -17.75 -18.27
N THR A 574 7.39 -18.72 -17.63
CA THR A 574 6.89 -19.89 -18.34
C THR A 574 6.03 -19.35 -19.48
N LEU A 575 6.21 -19.88 -20.69
CA LEU A 575 5.54 -19.38 -21.91
C LEU A 575 4.05 -19.07 -21.67
N TRP A 576 3.38 -19.91 -20.88
CA TRP A 576 2.00 -19.73 -20.44
C TRP A 576 1.72 -18.45 -19.62
N ARG A 577 2.59 -18.08 -18.66
CA ARG A 577 2.47 -16.84 -17.88
C ARG A 577 2.74 -15.62 -18.75
N ALA A 578 3.74 -15.70 -19.62
CA ALA A 578 4.01 -14.64 -20.60
C ALA A 578 2.80 -14.43 -21.53
N THR A 579 2.18 -15.52 -21.99
CA THR A 579 0.94 -15.47 -22.79
C THR A 579 -0.22 -14.85 -22.00
N LEU A 580 -0.42 -15.20 -20.72
CA LEU A 580 -1.44 -14.54 -19.90
C LEU A 580 -1.18 -13.05 -19.68
N SER A 581 0.08 -12.64 -19.55
CA SER A 581 0.44 -11.23 -19.37
C SER A 581 0.12 -10.41 -20.63
N GLU A 582 0.25 -11.00 -21.83
CA GLU A 582 -0.13 -10.35 -23.10
C GLU A 582 -1.65 -10.20 -23.26
N LEU A 583 -2.43 -11.03 -22.56
CA LEU A 583 -3.88 -10.91 -22.52
C LEU A 583 -4.37 -9.75 -21.63
N ASP A 584 -3.52 -9.10 -20.83
CA ASP A 584 -3.87 -7.89 -20.04
C ASP A 584 -3.65 -6.58 -20.84
N THR A 585 -3.77 -6.63 -22.17
CA THR A 585 -3.67 -5.46 -23.05
C THR A 585 -5.03 -4.76 -23.22
N PRO A 586 -5.07 -3.42 -23.42
CA PRO A 586 -6.31 -2.65 -23.57
C PRO A 586 -7.26 -3.17 -24.67
N LEU A 587 -6.70 -3.80 -25.72
CA LEU A 587 -7.44 -4.36 -26.85
C LEU A 587 -8.01 -5.76 -26.56
N THR A 588 -7.47 -6.49 -25.58
CA THR A 588 -7.96 -7.83 -25.22
C THR A 588 -9.32 -7.75 -24.53
N ALA A 589 -9.55 -6.72 -23.72
CA ALA A 589 -10.80 -6.47 -23.02
C ALA A 589 -12.05 -6.45 -23.95
N PRO A 590 -12.11 -5.62 -25.02
CA PRO A 590 -13.25 -5.63 -25.94
C PRO A 590 -13.35 -6.91 -26.78
N LEU A 591 -12.25 -7.57 -27.14
CA LEU A 591 -12.26 -8.84 -27.88
C LEU A 591 -12.77 -10.01 -27.03
N ALA A 592 -12.34 -10.11 -25.78
CA ALA A 592 -12.84 -11.09 -24.82
C ALA A 592 -14.33 -10.87 -24.51
N ALA A 593 -14.76 -9.61 -24.41
CA ALA A 593 -16.18 -9.28 -24.28
C ALA A 593 -16.99 -9.73 -25.51
N GLY A 594 -16.47 -9.48 -26.73
CA GLY A 594 -17.08 -9.94 -27.97
C GLY A 594 -17.19 -11.47 -28.05
N ALA A 595 -16.12 -12.18 -27.69
CA ALA A 595 -16.12 -13.64 -27.60
C ALA A 595 -17.16 -14.16 -26.60
N GLY A 596 -17.25 -13.53 -25.42
CA GLY A 596 -18.25 -13.86 -24.40
C GLY A 596 -19.68 -13.61 -24.85
N VAL A 597 -19.95 -12.47 -25.51
CA VAL A 597 -21.27 -12.17 -26.11
C VAL A 597 -21.64 -13.19 -27.18
N SER A 598 -20.68 -13.60 -28.02
CA SER A 598 -20.92 -14.58 -29.08
C SER A 598 -21.22 -15.97 -28.52
N ALA A 599 -20.48 -16.40 -27.49
CA ALA A 599 -20.72 -17.65 -26.78
C ALA A 599 -22.10 -17.65 -26.09
N ALA A 600 -22.47 -16.54 -25.45
CA ALA A 600 -23.77 -16.36 -24.80
C ALA A 600 -24.94 -16.32 -25.80
N SER A 601 -24.67 -15.92 -27.05
CA SER A 601 -25.64 -15.92 -28.15
C SER A 601 -25.81 -17.30 -28.80
N GLY A 602 -25.04 -18.31 -28.35
CA GLY A 602 -25.05 -19.67 -28.90
C GLY A 602 -24.14 -19.87 -30.11
N SER A 603 -23.41 -18.84 -30.55
CA SER A 603 -22.42 -18.96 -31.63
C SER A 603 -21.07 -19.42 -31.07
N VAL A 604 -20.99 -20.72 -30.80
CA VAL A 604 -19.75 -21.37 -30.33
C VAL A 604 -18.63 -21.22 -31.35
N PHE A 605 -18.96 -21.13 -32.64
CA PHE A 605 -18.00 -20.99 -33.73
C PHE A 605 -17.33 -19.60 -33.73
N ASP A 606 -18.12 -18.53 -33.63
CA ASP A 606 -17.60 -17.16 -33.61
C ASP A 606 -16.81 -16.88 -32.32
N ALA A 607 -17.31 -17.36 -31.18
CA ALA A 607 -16.58 -17.30 -29.91
C ALA A 607 -15.25 -18.05 -29.99
N GLY A 608 -15.24 -19.23 -30.62
CA GLY A 608 -14.05 -20.03 -30.87
C GLY A 608 -13.04 -19.31 -31.75
N LEU A 609 -13.50 -18.66 -32.82
CA LEU A 609 -12.64 -17.92 -33.76
C LEU A 609 -11.98 -16.70 -33.10
N VAL A 610 -12.74 -15.91 -32.35
CA VAL A 610 -12.19 -14.77 -31.60
C VAL A 610 -11.20 -15.25 -30.53
N SER A 611 -11.54 -16.32 -29.80
CA SER A 611 -10.65 -16.89 -28.78
C SER A 611 -9.35 -17.42 -29.38
N LEU A 612 -9.42 -18.06 -30.56
CA LEU A 612 -8.26 -18.57 -31.29
C LEU A 612 -7.33 -17.43 -31.73
N VAL A 613 -7.89 -16.37 -32.33
CA VAL A 613 -7.11 -15.20 -32.76
C VAL A 613 -6.46 -14.49 -31.58
N MET A 614 -7.22 -14.31 -30.49
CA MET A 614 -6.72 -13.70 -29.24
C MET A 614 -5.57 -14.52 -28.64
N MET A 615 -5.75 -15.84 -28.53
CA MET A 615 -4.71 -16.75 -28.00
C MET A 615 -3.48 -16.79 -28.93
N GLY A 616 -3.70 -16.77 -30.25
CA GLY A 616 -2.62 -16.74 -31.25
C GLY A 616 -1.79 -15.47 -31.16
N ASN A 617 -2.42 -14.30 -31.03
CA ASN A 617 -1.73 -13.03 -30.85
C ASN A 617 -0.95 -12.97 -29.54
N ALA A 618 -1.56 -13.43 -28.43
CA ALA A 618 -0.89 -13.46 -27.14
C ALA A 618 0.30 -14.44 -27.11
N LEU A 619 0.18 -15.58 -27.78
CA LEU A 619 1.26 -16.53 -27.95
C LEU A 619 2.39 -15.92 -28.79
N LEU A 620 2.07 -15.27 -29.90
CA LEU A 620 3.05 -14.62 -30.77
C LEU A 620 3.79 -13.49 -30.03
N GLY A 621 3.07 -12.67 -29.26
CA GLY A 621 3.64 -11.63 -28.39
C GLY A 621 4.59 -12.21 -27.33
N ALA A 622 4.16 -13.27 -26.64
CA ALA A 622 5.01 -13.97 -25.67
C ALA A 622 6.28 -14.56 -26.31
N VAL A 623 6.17 -15.14 -27.50
CA VAL A 623 7.33 -15.66 -28.25
C VAL A 623 8.27 -14.51 -28.67
N GLN A 624 7.74 -13.40 -29.15
CA GLN A 624 8.54 -12.23 -29.54
C GLN A 624 9.28 -11.62 -28.34
N ARG A 625 8.58 -11.44 -27.21
CA ARG A 625 9.16 -10.90 -25.99
C ARG A 625 10.25 -11.81 -25.42
N THR A 626 10.01 -13.12 -25.39
CA THR A 626 11.02 -14.08 -24.93
C THR A 626 12.21 -14.21 -25.90
N ALA A 627 11.98 -14.10 -27.22
CA ALA A 627 13.07 -14.10 -28.20
C ALA A 627 13.93 -12.82 -28.10
N ALA A 628 13.30 -11.66 -27.91
CA ALA A 628 14.00 -10.39 -27.70
C ALA A 628 14.83 -10.42 -26.41
N GLY A 629 14.26 -10.88 -25.30
CA GLY A 629 14.98 -11.02 -24.02
C GLY A 629 16.18 -11.96 -24.12
N ARG A 630 16.07 -13.07 -24.87
CA ARG A 630 17.21 -13.97 -25.13
C ARG A 630 18.30 -13.32 -25.98
N ALA A 631 17.94 -12.49 -26.95
CA ALA A 631 18.91 -11.78 -27.78
C ALA A 631 19.70 -10.75 -26.96
N VAL A 632 19.00 -9.98 -26.10
CA VAL A 632 19.63 -9.04 -25.16
C VAL A 632 20.54 -9.76 -24.18
N ARG A 633 20.09 -10.88 -23.59
CA ARG A 633 20.90 -11.64 -22.64
C ARG A 633 22.18 -12.21 -23.28
N ARG A 634 22.09 -12.70 -24.52
CA ARG A 634 23.28 -13.15 -25.26
C ARG A 634 24.27 -12.03 -25.55
N LEU A 635 23.81 -10.80 -25.77
CA LEU A 635 24.69 -9.64 -25.93
C LEU A 635 25.38 -9.29 -24.60
N ALA A 636 24.65 -9.36 -23.48
CA ALA A 636 25.23 -9.17 -22.15
C ALA A 636 26.27 -10.26 -21.79
N GLU A 637 26.00 -11.53 -22.13
CA GLU A 637 26.90 -12.67 -21.89
C GLU A 637 28.26 -12.55 -22.67
N ILE A 638 28.30 -11.82 -23.79
CA ILE A 638 29.52 -11.64 -24.61
C ILE A 638 30.46 -10.55 -24.02
N GLY A 639 29.96 -9.69 -23.13
CA GLY A 639 30.70 -8.55 -22.56
C GLY A 639 31.34 -8.78 -21.18
N SER A 640 31.63 -10.03 -20.78
CA SER A 640 32.10 -10.31 -19.42
C SER A 640 33.42 -9.60 -19.10
N LEU A 641 33.36 -8.62 -18.18
CA LEU A 641 34.51 -7.91 -17.67
C LEU A 641 35.48 -8.89 -16.98
N GLN A 642 36.78 -8.78 -17.28
CA GLN A 642 37.83 -9.59 -16.66
C GLN A 642 38.50 -8.80 -15.54
N ALA A 643 38.71 -9.43 -14.39
CA ALA A 643 39.36 -8.82 -13.23
C ALA A 643 40.68 -9.55 -12.92
N ARG A 644 41.74 -8.77 -12.65
CA ARG A 644 43.00 -9.28 -12.13
C ARG A 644 42.93 -9.34 -10.60
N LEU A 645 43.03 -10.54 -10.08
CA LEU A 645 42.81 -10.88 -8.68
C LEU A 645 44.09 -11.38 -8.04
N ARG A 646 44.35 -11.02 -6.78
CA ARG A 646 45.40 -11.59 -5.93
C ARG A 646 44.79 -12.47 -4.84
N ARG A 647 45.06 -13.79 -4.89
CA ARG A 647 44.68 -14.79 -3.87
C ARG A 647 45.90 -15.57 -3.43
N GLN A 648 46.11 -15.74 -2.12
CA GLN A 648 47.31 -16.37 -1.54
C GLN A 648 48.64 -15.85 -2.13
N GLY A 649 48.71 -14.55 -2.45
CA GLY A 649 49.87 -13.88 -3.02
C GLY A 649 50.11 -14.14 -4.52
N ARG A 650 49.23 -14.90 -5.20
CA ARG A 650 49.32 -15.16 -6.65
C ARG A 650 48.29 -14.35 -7.40
N GLU A 651 48.71 -13.74 -8.51
CA GLU A 651 47.80 -13.06 -9.43
C GLU A 651 47.17 -14.04 -10.42
N SER A 652 45.86 -13.93 -10.62
CA SER A 652 45.11 -14.65 -11.65
C SER A 652 44.10 -13.72 -12.33
N ILE A 653 43.77 -14.00 -13.59
CA ILE A 653 42.68 -13.30 -14.28
C ILE A 653 41.42 -14.15 -14.12
N THR A 654 40.33 -13.53 -13.72
CA THR A 654 39.06 -14.21 -13.44
C THR A 654 37.90 -13.33 -13.91
N PRO A 655 36.79 -13.88 -14.40
CA PRO A 655 35.60 -13.09 -14.71
C PRO A 655 35.14 -12.29 -13.49
N ALA A 656 34.77 -11.02 -13.69
CA ALA A 656 34.30 -10.14 -12.62
C ALA A 656 33.07 -10.71 -11.89
N SER A 657 32.27 -11.54 -12.56
CA SER A 657 31.13 -12.25 -11.99
C SER A 657 31.49 -13.31 -10.93
N GLU A 658 32.76 -13.70 -10.83
CA GLU A 658 33.24 -14.63 -9.80
C GLU A 658 33.91 -13.93 -8.61
N LEU A 659 34.01 -12.59 -8.63
CA LEU A 659 34.54 -11.82 -7.51
C LEU A 659 33.63 -11.93 -6.30
N VAL A 660 34.24 -11.98 -5.11
CA VAL A 660 33.53 -11.98 -3.84
C VAL A 660 34.06 -10.90 -2.91
N VAL A 661 33.25 -10.49 -1.94
CA VAL A 661 33.65 -9.52 -0.92
C VAL A 661 34.89 -10.03 -0.13
N GLY A 662 35.91 -9.18 -0.05
CA GLY A 662 37.21 -9.47 0.56
C GLY A 662 38.30 -9.98 -0.39
N ASP A 663 37.98 -10.19 -1.67
CA ASP A 663 38.99 -10.42 -2.71
C ASP A 663 39.89 -9.19 -2.90
N ILE A 664 41.14 -9.39 -3.29
CA ILE A 664 42.05 -8.28 -3.63
C ILE A 664 42.17 -8.19 -5.14
N VAL A 665 41.85 -7.02 -5.70
CA VAL A 665 42.05 -6.71 -7.11
C VAL A 665 43.31 -5.87 -7.30
N VAL A 666 44.00 -6.10 -8.41
CA VAL A 666 45.18 -5.34 -8.83
C VAL A 666 44.83 -4.66 -10.14
N LEU A 667 44.88 -3.32 -10.15
CA LEU A 667 44.42 -2.50 -11.25
C LEU A 667 45.58 -1.70 -11.86
N ARG A 668 45.53 -1.51 -13.18
CA ARG A 668 46.50 -0.71 -13.95
C ARG A 668 45.77 0.20 -14.93
N ALA A 669 46.48 1.19 -15.46
CA ALA A 669 45.98 2.03 -16.54
C ALA A 669 45.35 1.21 -17.69
N GLY A 670 44.12 1.55 -18.04
CA GLY A 670 43.28 0.87 -19.04
C GLY A 670 42.37 -0.23 -18.49
N ASP A 671 42.49 -0.61 -17.22
CA ASP A 671 41.57 -1.56 -16.59
C ASP A 671 40.28 -0.83 -16.15
N ALA A 672 39.13 -1.45 -16.40
CA ALA A 672 37.88 -1.04 -15.76
C ALA A 672 37.80 -1.63 -14.35
N VAL A 673 37.27 -0.84 -13.41
CA VAL A 673 37.10 -1.25 -12.02
C VAL A 673 35.92 -2.23 -11.95
N PRO A 674 36.14 -3.49 -11.51
CA PRO A 674 35.14 -4.55 -11.65
C PRO A 674 34.11 -4.61 -10.51
N ALA A 675 34.37 -3.94 -9.40
CA ALA A 675 33.59 -3.97 -8.17
C ALA A 675 33.91 -2.73 -7.34
N ASP A 676 33.07 -2.39 -6.35
CA ASP A 676 33.43 -1.32 -5.42
C ASP A 676 34.51 -1.82 -4.48
N CYS A 677 35.60 -1.06 -4.38
CA CYS A 677 36.80 -1.48 -3.66
C CYS A 677 37.31 -0.38 -2.74
N ARG A 678 37.83 -0.79 -1.59
CA ARG A 678 38.64 0.06 -0.70
C ARG A 678 40.11 -0.03 -1.12
N LEU A 679 40.71 1.11 -1.44
CA LEU A 679 42.09 1.17 -1.89
C LEU A 679 43.08 0.78 -0.78
N LEU A 680 43.98 -0.15 -1.05
CA LEU A 680 45.02 -0.61 -0.11
C LEU A 680 46.34 0.12 -0.36
N ASP A 681 46.67 0.30 -1.65
CA ASP A 681 47.89 0.93 -2.12
C ASP A 681 47.68 1.54 -3.50
N ALA A 682 48.34 2.66 -3.79
CA ALA A 682 48.27 3.34 -5.08
C ALA A 682 49.60 3.99 -5.45
N ASP A 683 49.95 3.87 -6.72
CA ASP A 683 51.07 4.54 -7.35
C ASP A 683 50.55 5.41 -8.50
N HIS A 684 50.44 6.72 -8.24
CA HIS A 684 49.93 7.74 -9.17
C HIS A 684 48.60 7.34 -9.84
N LEU A 685 47.70 6.71 -9.06
CA LEU A 685 46.44 6.15 -9.55
C LEU A 685 45.43 7.28 -9.81
N GLU A 686 44.95 7.37 -11.05
CA GLU A 686 43.89 8.28 -11.48
C GLU A 686 42.77 7.51 -12.15
N VAL A 687 41.52 7.86 -11.84
CA VAL A 687 40.33 7.15 -12.30
C VAL A 687 39.35 8.13 -12.95
N ASP A 688 38.78 7.74 -14.09
CA ASP A 688 37.66 8.42 -14.73
C ASP A 688 36.36 7.96 -14.08
N GLU A 689 35.75 8.86 -13.30
CA GLU A 689 34.48 8.63 -12.61
C GLU A 689 33.29 9.29 -13.31
N SER A 690 33.43 9.64 -14.60
CA SER A 690 32.37 10.30 -15.38
C SER A 690 31.10 9.45 -15.49
N SER A 691 31.23 8.11 -15.48
CA SER A 691 30.10 7.19 -15.49
C SER A 691 29.24 7.25 -14.22
N LEU A 692 29.81 7.70 -13.10
CA LEU A 692 29.15 7.75 -11.79
C LEU A 692 28.79 9.18 -11.36
N THR A 693 29.67 10.15 -11.64
CA THR A 693 29.55 11.53 -11.16
C THR A 693 29.13 12.51 -12.26
N GLY A 694 29.31 12.16 -13.52
CA GLY A 694 29.11 13.05 -14.68
C GLY A 694 30.27 14.03 -14.92
N GLU A 695 31.27 14.08 -14.04
CA GLU A 695 32.45 14.93 -14.20
C GLU A 695 33.51 14.22 -15.05
N SER A 696 34.02 14.87 -16.10
CA SER A 696 34.91 14.24 -17.09
C SER A 696 36.42 14.34 -16.78
N LEU A 697 36.79 14.88 -15.63
CA LEU A 697 38.20 15.03 -15.24
C LEU A 697 38.65 13.83 -14.40
N PRO A 698 39.81 13.21 -14.72
CA PRO A 698 40.36 12.14 -13.91
C PRO A 698 40.58 12.57 -12.45
N VAL A 699 40.18 11.70 -11.51
CA VAL A 699 40.29 11.94 -10.07
C VAL A 699 41.46 11.16 -9.50
N PRO A 700 42.42 11.80 -8.80
CA PRO A 700 43.51 11.10 -8.14
C PRO A 700 43.02 10.33 -6.92
N LYS A 701 43.57 9.14 -6.71
CA LYS A 701 43.18 8.22 -5.63
C LYS A 701 44.31 8.01 -4.62
N ASP A 702 43.95 7.93 -3.34
CA ASP A 702 44.90 7.80 -2.23
C ASP A 702 44.35 6.82 -1.16
N PRO A 703 45.16 5.87 -0.65
CA PRO A 703 44.68 4.87 0.31
C PRO A 703 44.38 5.44 1.71
N ALA A 704 44.73 6.70 2.02
CA ALA A 704 44.45 7.30 3.31
C ALA A 704 42.94 7.35 3.63
N PRO A 705 42.53 7.16 4.89
CA PRO A 705 41.14 7.33 5.29
C PRO A 705 40.63 8.75 4.98
N VAL A 706 39.42 8.84 4.43
CA VAL A 706 38.75 10.11 4.11
C VAL A 706 37.41 10.14 4.83
N ASP A 707 37.12 11.24 5.52
CA ASP A 707 35.79 11.51 6.08
C ASP A 707 35.02 12.39 5.09
N ALA A 708 34.33 11.76 4.14
CA ALA A 708 33.62 12.42 3.05
C ALA A 708 32.21 11.87 2.88
N ALA A 709 31.23 12.79 2.86
CA ALA A 709 29.83 12.42 2.68
C ALA A 709 29.52 12.02 1.24
N GLU A 710 30.02 12.79 0.27
CA GLU A 710 29.78 12.60 -1.16
C GLU A 710 30.64 11.48 -1.75
N VAL A 711 30.04 10.68 -2.63
CA VAL A 711 30.71 9.54 -3.29
C VAL A 711 31.93 10.00 -4.09
N ALA A 712 31.81 11.13 -4.78
CA ALA A 712 32.84 11.75 -5.61
C ALA A 712 34.08 12.20 -4.81
N GLU A 713 33.92 12.53 -3.53
CA GLU A 713 35.00 13.02 -2.67
C GLU A 713 35.78 11.89 -1.99
N ARG A 714 35.31 10.63 -2.08
CA ARG A 714 35.93 9.47 -1.44
C ARG A 714 37.13 8.97 -2.27
N ALA A 715 38.24 9.71 -2.22
CA ALA A 715 39.48 9.38 -2.92
C ALA A 715 40.10 8.02 -2.54
N SER A 716 39.66 7.47 -1.42
CA SER A 716 40.11 6.19 -0.86
C SER A 716 39.33 4.97 -1.38
N MET A 717 38.35 5.21 -2.25
CA MET A 717 37.48 4.22 -2.87
C MET A 717 37.62 4.19 -4.39
N LEU A 718 37.36 3.01 -4.97
CA LEU A 718 37.20 2.75 -6.39
C LEU A 718 35.80 2.18 -6.63
N TYR A 719 35.13 2.58 -7.71
CA TYR A 719 33.73 2.20 -7.95
C TYR A 719 33.53 1.37 -9.22
N ALA A 720 32.63 0.40 -9.17
CA ALA A 720 32.35 -0.49 -10.28
C ALA A 720 31.87 0.27 -11.53
N GLY A 721 32.51 0.01 -12.68
CA GLY A 721 32.20 0.66 -13.96
C GLY A 721 32.89 2.01 -14.19
N THR A 722 33.83 2.39 -13.32
CA THR A 722 34.80 3.48 -13.57
C THR A 722 36.07 2.92 -14.23
N ASP A 723 36.83 3.76 -14.92
CA ASP A 723 38.00 3.33 -15.70
C ASP A 723 39.31 3.91 -15.13
N VAL A 724 40.35 3.10 -14.99
CA VAL A 724 41.67 3.57 -14.56
C VAL A 724 42.38 4.26 -15.72
N VAL A 725 42.63 5.56 -15.58
CA VAL A 725 43.26 6.38 -16.62
C VAL A 725 44.79 6.29 -16.54
N ALA A 726 45.34 6.35 -15.33
CA ALA A 726 46.78 6.34 -15.10
C ALA A 726 47.15 5.63 -13.78
N GLY A 727 48.41 5.22 -13.68
CA GLY A 727 48.95 4.59 -12.49
C GLY A 727 48.59 3.12 -12.30
N SER A 728 48.80 2.64 -11.07
CA SER A 728 48.42 1.29 -10.65
C SER A 728 48.09 1.24 -9.16
N GLY A 729 47.33 0.26 -8.73
CA GLY A 729 46.99 0.11 -7.31
C GLY A 729 46.46 -1.28 -6.98
N ALA A 730 46.42 -1.56 -5.68
CA ALA A 730 45.78 -2.75 -5.12
C ALA A 730 44.62 -2.32 -4.24
N ALA A 731 43.48 -2.97 -4.37
CA ALA A 731 42.27 -2.64 -3.62
C ALA A 731 41.55 -3.91 -3.15
N VAL A 732 40.87 -3.83 -2.00
CA VAL A 732 40.03 -4.92 -1.49
C VAL A 732 38.57 -4.69 -1.88
N VAL A 733 37.93 -5.72 -2.41
CA VAL A 733 36.53 -5.69 -2.83
C VAL A 733 35.63 -5.58 -1.60
N VAL A 734 34.78 -4.55 -1.56
CA VAL A 734 33.81 -4.32 -0.48
C VAL A 734 32.37 -4.59 -0.91
N ALA A 735 32.03 -4.41 -2.19
CA ALA A 735 30.70 -4.73 -2.73
C ALA A 735 30.78 -5.24 -4.18
N VAL A 736 29.90 -6.16 -4.56
CA VAL A 736 29.84 -6.78 -5.89
C VAL A 736 28.42 -6.78 -6.46
N GLY A 737 28.30 -6.70 -7.78
CA GLY A 737 27.01 -6.78 -8.48
C GLY A 737 26.01 -5.73 -7.99
N ALA A 738 24.82 -6.17 -7.58
CA ALA A 738 23.72 -5.30 -7.16
C ALA A 738 24.02 -4.45 -5.90
N GLU A 739 25.03 -4.80 -5.11
CA GLU A 739 25.40 -4.08 -3.89
C GLU A 739 26.38 -2.91 -4.16
N THR A 740 26.95 -2.81 -5.37
CA THR A 740 27.81 -1.68 -5.78
C THR A 740 27.02 -0.37 -5.88
N GLU A 741 27.66 0.80 -5.80
CA GLU A 741 27.01 2.11 -5.96
C GLU A 741 26.25 2.21 -7.30
N THR A 742 26.88 1.74 -8.38
CA THR A 742 26.28 1.67 -9.73
C THR A 742 25.12 0.67 -9.76
N GLY A 743 25.27 -0.50 -9.11
CA GLY A 743 24.22 -1.51 -9.01
C GLY A 743 23.00 -1.06 -8.21
N ARG A 744 23.22 -0.33 -7.11
CA ARG A 744 22.18 0.28 -6.28
C ARG A 744 21.44 1.38 -7.04
N SER A 745 22.18 2.26 -7.73
CA SER A 745 21.61 3.30 -8.60
C SER A 745 20.80 2.72 -9.75
N GLY A 746 21.30 1.66 -10.40
CA GLY A 746 20.59 0.95 -11.46
C GLY A 746 19.27 0.33 -11.00
N ARG A 747 19.20 -0.21 -9.77
CA ARG A 747 17.94 -0.72 -9.19
C ARG A 747 16.92 0.39 -8.91
N LEU A 748 17.39 1.58 -8.56
CA LEU A 748 16.55 2.76 -8.40
C LEU A 748 16.03 3.25 -9.77
N ALA A 749 16.88 3.26 -10.80
CA ALA A 749 16.52 3.68 -12.17
C ALA A 749 15.59 2.70 -12.89
N ASP A 750 15.85 1.38 -12.84
CA ASP A 750 14.96 0.34 -13.39
C ASP A 750 13.60 0.30 -12.66
N SER A 751 13.54 0.90 -11.46
CA SER A 751 12.29 1.17 -10.74
C SER A 751 11.57 2.45 -11.19
N GLY A 752 12.29 3.41 -11.80
CA GLY A 752 11.80 4.69 -12.29
C GLY A 752 11.42 4.71 -13.78
N GLU A 753 11.96 3.79 -14.60
CA GLU A 753 11.67 3.66 -16.04
C GLU A 753 10.19 3.35 -16.35
N SER A 754 9.41 2.92 -15.34
CA SER A 754 7.96 2.77 -15.45
C SER A 754 7.16 4.04 -15.10
N ALA A 755 7.81 5.09 -14.58
CA ALA A 755 7.19 6.34 -14.14
C ALA A 755 7.64 7.57 -14.96
N SER A 756 8.88 7.59 -15.50
CA SER A 756 9.30 8.54 -16.52
C SER A 756 9.36 7.83 -17.87
N GLY A 757 8.38 8.11 -18.73
CA GLY A 757 8.22 7.43 -20.01
C GLY A 757 9.44 7.58 -20.92
N GLU A 758 10.31 6.57 -20.92
CA GLU A 758 11.10 6.23 -22.10
C GLU A 758 10.15 5.67 -23.15
N SER A 759 9.68 6.60 -23.98
CA SER A 759 9.28 6.41 -25.37
C SER A 759 8.78 5.00 -25.71
N ALA A 760 7.58 4.67 -25.21
CA ALA A 760 6.70 3.73 -25.92
C ALA A 760 6.63 4.23 -27.37
N SER A 761 7.35 3.51 -28.25
CA SER A 761 7.48 3.84 -29.66
C SER A 761 6.15 4.29 -30.25
N GLY A 762 6.20 5.42 -30.95
CA GLY A 762 5.08 6.33 -31.17
C GLY A 762 3.97 5.78 -32.05
N VAL A 763 3.12 4.89 -31.52
CA VAL A 763 1.73 4.64 -31.94
C VAL A 763 0.89 4.21 -30.73
N ALA A 764 1.43 3.35 -29.85
CA ALA A 764 0.74 2.86 -28.66
C ALA A 764 0.41 3.99 -27.67
N ALA A 765 1.39 4.86 -27.35
CA ALA A 765 1.14 6.05 -26.52
C ALA A 765 0.14 7.03 -27.15
N ARG A 766 0.07 7.11 -28.49
CA ARG A 766 -0.94 7.92 -29.20
C ARG A 766 -2.33 7.31 -29.13
N LEU A 767 -2.45 5.98 -29.07
CA LEU A 767 -3.71 5.28 -28.86
C LEU A 767 -4.19 5.37 -27.42
N ASP A 768 -3.28 5.35 -26.44
CA ASP A 768 -3.59 5.56 -25.03
C ASP A 768 -4.03 7.00 -24.70
N ASP A 769 -3.55 8.01 -25.47
CA ASP A 769 -3.92 9.43 -25.29
C ASP A 769 -5.23 9.83 -26.01
N LEU A 770 -5.72 9.01 -26.95
CA LEU A 770 -6.93 9.28 -27.74
C LEU A 770 -8.25 9.35 -26.93
N PRO A 771 -8.46 8.59 -25.82
CA PRO A 771 -9.60 8.84 -24.94
C PRO A 771 -9.44 10.08 -24.04
N ALA A 772 -8.22 10.53 -23.75
CA ALA A 772 -7.95 11.66 -22.84
C ALA A 772 -8.07 13.04 -23.52
N ARG A 773 -7.70 13.15 -24.80
CA ARG A 773 -7.67 14.46 -25.50
C ARG A 773 -9.03 15.10 -25.79
N ARG A 774 -10.14 14.35 -25.81
CA ARG A 774 -11.47 14.92 -26.14
C ARG A 774 -12.13 15.72 -25.02
N THR A 775 -11.60 15.71 -23.79
CA THR A 775 -12.18 16.48 -22.66
C THR A 775 -11.40 17.73 -22.26
N ARG A 776 -10.28 18.06 -22.92
CA ARG A 776 -9.47 19.26 -22.59
C ARG A 776 -9.70 20.48 -23.48
N GLN A 777 -10.59 20.44 -24.47
CA GLN A 777 -10.87 21.62 -25.31
C GLN A 777 -12.24 22.25 -25.03
N ARG A 778 -12.26 23.29 -24.18
CA ARG A 778 -12.99 24.57 -24.37
C ARG A 778 -12.54 25.61 -23.31
N PRO A 779 -12.69 26.93 -23.58
CA PRO A 779 -11.57 27.80 -23.89
C PRO A 779 -11.02 28.58 -22.68
N HIS A 780 -9.72 28.88 -22.74
CA HIS A 780 -9.09 29.93 -21.96
C HIS A 780 -9.78 31.28 -22.20
N ARG A 781 -10.40 31.85 -21.16
CA ARG A 781 -10.57 33.31 -21.04
C ARG A 781 -9.31 33.87 -20.39
N ALA A 782 -8.64 34.77 -21.10
CA ALA A 782 -7.46 35.49 -20.62
C ALA A 782 -7.80 36.33 -19.36
N PRO A 783 -6.93 36.41 -18.35
CA PRO A 783 -7.11 37.32 -17.23
C PRO A 783 -6.78 38.76 -17.67
N GLY A 784 -7.78 39.62 -17.60
CA GLY A 784 -7.63 41.05 -17.80
C GLY A 784 -6.82 41.68 -16.67
N VAL A 785 -5.75 42.39 -17.05
CA VAL A 785 -4.98 43.28 -16.19
C VAL A 785 -5.89 44.38 -15.66
N ARG A 786 -6.27 44.34 -14.38
CA ARG A 786 -6.82 45.49 -13.67
C ARG A 786 -5.71 46.18 -12.88
N ARG A 787 -5.24 47.30 -13.45
CA ARG A 787 -4.45 48.32 -12.75
C ARG A 787 -5.26 48.87 -11.57
N THR A 788 -4.69 48.79 -10.39
CA THR A 788 -5.06 49.59 -9.22
C THR A 788 -4.68 51.05 -9.48
N ALA A 789 -5.67 51.93 -9.47
CA ALA A 789 -5.49 53.38 -9.50
C ALA A 789 -5.23 53.90 -8.08
N LEU A 790 -4.15 54.67 -7.91
CA LEU A 790 -3.93 55.57 -6.78
C LEU A 790 -4.42 56.99 -7.16
N PRO A 791 -4.91 57.79 -6.20
CA PRO A 791 -5.62 59.03 -6.51
C PRO A 791 -4.68 60.24 -6.67
N GLY A 792 -5.00 61.07 -7.66
CA GLY A 792 -4.98 62.54 -7.61
C GLY A 792 -3.67 63.29 -7.34
N ARG A 793 -3.11 63.91 -8.39
CA ARG A 793 -2.52 65.26 -8.34
C ARG A 793 -2.60 65.93 -9.73
N PRO A 794 -2.99 67.21 -9.85
CA PRO A 794 -3.19 67.86 -11.15
C PRO A 794 -1.93 68.60 -11.63
N GLY A 795 -1.75 68.63 -12.95
CA GLY A 795 -1.26 69.80 -13.69
C GLY A 795 0.25 69.95 -13.90
N ALA A 796 0.73 69.58 -15.09
CA ALA A 796 1.67 70.39 -15.87
C ALA A 796 1.72 69.87 -17.31
N ALA A 797 1.16 70.66 -18.23
CA ALA A 797 1.25 70.44 -19.66
C ALA A 797 2.63 70.90 -20.18
N TYR A 798 3.31 70.08 -20.97
CA TYR A 798 4.27 70.57 -21.95
C TYR A 798 4.11 69.83 -23.28
N ARG A 799 3.96 70.62 -24.35
CA ARG A 799 3.61 70.21 -25.71
C ARG A 799 4.72 69.42 -26.41
N ARG A 800 4.27 68.44 -27.20
CA ARG A 800 4.96 67.84 -28.36
C ARG A 800 5.43 68.87 -29.39
N ARG A 801 6.53 68.54 -30.08
CA ARG A 801 6.82 68.96 -31.45
C ARG A 801 7.38 67.77 -32.27
N GLY A 802 6.86 67.61 -33.49
CA GLY A 802 7.31 66.72 -34.58
C GLY A 802 6.63 65.34 -34.59
N GLY A 803 5.78 64.93 -35.55
CA GLY A 803 5.67 65.25 -36.98
C GLY A 803 6.45 64.19 -37.78
N ALA A 804 5.89 63.38 -38.68
CA ALA A 804 4.59 63.35 -39.35
C ALA A 804 4.10 61.89 -39.52
#